data_AF-A0A166SHE0-F1
#
_entry.id   AF-A0A166SHE0-F1
#
_cell.length_a   1.000
_cell.length_b   1.000
_cell.length_c   1.000
_cell.angle_alpha   90.00
_cell.angle_beta   90.00
_cell.angle_gamma   90.00
#
_symmetry.space_group_name_H-M   'P 1'
#
loop_
_entity.id
_entity.type
_entity.pdbx_description
1 polymer ?
#
loop_
_entity_poly.entity_id
_entity_poly.type
_entity_poly.pdbx_seq_one_letter_code
_entity_poly.pdbx_strand_id
1 'polypeptide(L)'
;MGYQLGIDVGSATTVLAVSDGGWPAVITLGGARAVPSVLFMPPAGGVLAGRSALRRATAAPDRAARGFLHRIGEPGHILVGGAAYSPEGLLARLIGHLVEQVTASRGEAPEQIVVAHPAFWPEHRREAFASAVSQLSDVSAPVTTCASADAIGRLLISRRAARTVDLVGFYDFGAGHFDAAVLSFSPFGLERLGSPAGISRTGGEHIDELLVDRVLAHAGTSRDQLDTTDTAVAVALARLRDECAQAKEYLAEEEEIEVPLALPGREPAAVTLRRADLDALVTPAVDDTVRAFRQALRSGQADPADLSTVLLFGGTARMPLVAAQMRAALPAVGRWQYGSDEDIAVGAALIAAGLAERSPGEDVTSIIRPPDVAPTASVPPWGGLSQPGSYPPGGSVPPLTSVPPAASFPPAASFPPVGAASGPGAGPSQADPDATVIGNPGASPRDPGVGGGVPAAPQTAPDFAGTSTTGYDASAATVLGGMEVVEPNAGGPGGGYPAGGGGGAGGGGAAPPAAHRAGGGGPGRRGSHGGSSGGWPRTTIAAAVAAIVFIVGAAALGLVVTRGGDDDSPTSVLPIAGGPTSPPASVAPAPETAGPNMVLVAGSAEVAPISETAYAGFRKVQPNVTVNVASSTTEDGFAKLCAGEIDVAGASFEFDPSFSNNAGCADQIVGFEVAHHTLPIVVNPQNTWARCLTLDQVRKIWDAGSKINRWSEIDSSFPNEPIAFVGPARDSVQAQVFNTTVNDASDRSRQYQETDLSGVATAVSGDRLAMGFLDFPTFETFGSRLRGLEIDNGEGCVEPNAVTAGTGFYLPLCKPVFVYARKDALREPATAAYMRYYLENGRQIAFDAHYVPRDGNTIKENVTRVGELTQGVPPVNA
;
A
#
# COMPACT_ATOMS: atom_id res chain seq x y z
N MET A 1 -18.99 -24.69 7.29
CA MET A 1 -18.38 -23.35 7.23
C MET A 1 -19.34 -22.54 6.41
N GLY A 2 -19.86 -21.46 6.97
CA GLY A 2 -20.61 -20.48 6.21
C GLY A 2 -19.68 -19.72 5.27
N TYR A 3 -20.25 -18.76 4.54
CA TYR A 3 -19.52 -17.99 3.54
C TYR A 3 -19.13 -16.61 4.08
N GLN A 4 -18.05 -16.05 3.54
CA GLN A 4 -17.61 -14.68 3.80
C GLN A 4 -17.92 -13.81 2.59
N LEU A 5 -18.27 -12.54 2.81
CA LEU A 5 -18.79 -11.62 1.79
C LEU A 5 -17.89 -10.39 1.64
N GLY A 6 -17.35 -10.20 0.45
CA GLY A 6 -16.71 -8.96 0.01
C GLY A 6 -17.68 -8.08 -0.77
N ILE A 7 -17.69 -6.79 -0.47
CA ILE A 7 -18.53 -5.80 -1.15
C ILE A 7 -17.65 -4.64 -1.61
N ASP A 8 -17.68 -4.32 -2.90
CA ASP A 8 -17.18 -3.05 -3.44
C ASP A 8 -18.36 -2.11 -3.67
N VAL A 9 -18.35 -0.93 -3.05
CA VAL A 9 -19.44 0.06 -3.14
C VAL A 9 -18.93 1.29 -3.87
N GLY A 10 -19.06 1.30 -5.19
CA GLY A 10 -18.80 2.45 -6.04
C GLY A 10 -19.99 3.42 -6.14
N SER A 11 -19.73 4.63 -6.64
CA SER A 11 -20.75 5.70 -6.74
C SER A 11 -21.90 5.36 -7.70
N ALA A 12 -21.60 4.66 -8.81
CA ALA A 12 -22.58 4.22 -9.81
C ALA A 12 -22.95 2.74 -9.71
N THR A 13 -22.02 1.88 -9.28
CA THR A 13 -22.19 0.41 -9.21
C THR A 13 -21.64 -0.16 -7.91
N THR A 14 -22.26 -1.24 -7.44
CA THR A 14 -21.85 -2.05 -6.29
C THR A 14 -21.64 -3.49 -6.78
N VAL A 15 -20.54 -4.13 -6.38
CA VAL A 15 -20.23 -5.53 -6.73
C VAL A 15 -20.09 -6.35 -5.44
N LEU A 16 -20.57 -7.59 -5.46
CA LEU A 16 -20.52 -8.49 -4.30
C LEU A 16 -19.86 -9.81 -4.71
N ALA A 17 -18.93 -10.30 -3.89
CA ALA A 17 -18.28 -11.60 -4.08
C ALA A 17 -18.30 -12.40 -2.78
N VAL A 18 -18.45 -13.72 -2.87
CA VAL A 18 -18.44 -14.61 -1.70
C VAL A 18 -17.34 -15.65 -1.79
N SER A 19 -16.75 -16.02 -0.66
CA SER A 19 -15.90 -17.20 -0.50
C SER A 19 -16.57 -18.16 0.49
N ASP A 20 -16.55 -19.45 0.18
CA ASP A 20 -17.08 -20.56 1.00
C ASP A 20 -15.93 -21.49 1.46
N GLY A 21 -14.75 -20.90 1.71
CA GLY A 21 -13.48 -21.59 1.84
C GLY A 21 -12.79 -21.86 0.50
N GLY A 22 -13.47 -21.63 -0.63
CA GLY A 22 -12.91 -21.64 -1.98
C GLY A 22 -12.45 -20.27 -2.49
N TRP A 23 -11.94 -20.24 -3.73
CA TRP A 23 -11.66 -18.98 -4.43
C TRP A 23 -12.95 -18.14 -4.58
N PRO A 24 -12.96 -16.83 -4.27
CA PRO A 24 -14.22 -16.10 -4.23
C PRO A 24 -14.90 -15.97 -5.60
N ALA A 25 -16.23 -16.09 -5.59
CA ALA A 25 -17.09 -16.01 -6.75
C ALA A 25 -18.04 -14.79 -6.65
N VAL A 26 -18.14 -14.04 -7.75
CA VAL A 26 -18.98 -12.84 -7.86
C VAL A 26 -20.45 -13.22 -7.95
N ILE A 27 -21.29 -12.58 -7.13
CA ILE A 27 -22.74 -12.80 -7.11
C ILE A 27 -23.41 -12.02 -8.25
N THR A 28 -24.43 -12.62 -8.84
CA THR A 28 -25.32 -11.96 -9.81
C THR A 28 -26.64 -11.62 -9.14
N LEU A 29 -26.94 -10.34 -8.92
CA LEU A 29 -28.21 -9.85 -8.37
C LEU A 29 -29.02 -9.13 -9.47
N GLY A 30 -30.31 -9.45 -9.60
CA GLY A 30 -31.15 -8.86 -10.65
C GLY A 30 -30.63 -9.09 -12.08
N GLY A 31 -29.90 -10.18 -12.31
CA GLY A 31 -29.30 -10.51 -13.61
C GLY A 31 -28.10 -9.65 -14.01
N ALA A 32 -27.41 -9.02 -13.07
CA ALA A 32 -26.13 -8.34 -13.29
C ALA A 32 -25.15 -8.61 -12.14
N ARG A 33 -23.84 -8.59 -12.43
CA ARG A 33 -22.77 -8.70 -11.41
C ARG A 33 -22.42 -7.33 -10.80
N ALA A 34 -22.37 -6.30 -11.63
CA ALA A 34 -22.38 -4.91 -11.20
C ALA A 34 -23.83 -4.44 -11.01
N VAL A 35 -24.20 -4.14 -9.77
CA VAL A 35 -25.56 -3.70 -9.39
C VAL A 35 -25.57 -2.17 -9.28
N PRO A 36 -26.50 -1.43 -9.91
CA PRO A 36 -26.53 0.03 -9.78
C PRO A 36 -26.63 0.50 -8.33
N SER A 37 -25.76 1.43 -7.91
CA SER A 37 -25.73 2.07 -6.59
C SER A 37 -26.84 3.12 -6.43
N VAL A 38 -28.08 2.70 -6.74
CA VAL A 38 -29.27 3.54 -6.77
C VAL A 38 -30.29 2.98 -5.79
N LEU A 39 -30.82 3.86 -4.93
CA LEU A 39 -31.98 3.57 -4.09
C LEU A 39 -33.22 4.26 -4.64
N PHE A 40 -34.38 3.63 -4.50
CA PHE A 40 -35.68 4.24 -4.78
C PHE A 40 -36.64 3.98 -3.63
N MET A 41 -37.34 5.02 -3.17
CA MET A 41 -38.25 4.99 -2.02
C MET A 41 -39.71 5.00 -2.52
N PRO A 42 -40.44 3.88 -2.60
CA PRO A 42 -41.80 3.85 -3.17
C PRO A 42 -42.83 4.65 -2.32
N PRO A 43 -43.94 5.14 -2.93
CA PRO A 43 -45.01 5.81 -2.19
C PRO A 43 -45.65 4.93 -1.10
N ALA A 44 -45.71 3.62 -1.33
CA ALA A 44 -46.24 2.63 -0.39
C ALA A 44 -45.26 2.26 0.75
N GLY A 45 -44.08 2.90 0.82
CA GLY A 45 -43.01 2.54 1.74
C GLY A 45 -42.07 1.45 1.20
N GLY A 46 -41.17 0.99 2.07
CA GLY A 46 -40.08 0.08 1.72
C GLY A 46 -38.92 0.76 0.97
N VAL A 47 -37.97 -0.05 0.52
CA VAL A 47 -36.78 0.37 -0.23
C VAL A 47 -36.62 -0.57 -1.44
N LEU A 48 -36.14 -0.02 -2.56
CA LEU A 48 -35.63 -0.78 -3.69
C LEU A 48 -34.17 -0.38 -3.93
N ALA A 49 -33.33 -1.31 -4.34
CA ALA A 49 -31.99 -1.01 -4.86
C ALA A 49 -31.79 -1.50 -6.31
N GLY A 50 -30.63 -1.20 -6.88
CA GLY A 50 -30.14 -1.80 -8.12
C GLY A 50 -31.00 -1.49 -9.33
N ARG A 51 -31.08 -2.45 -10.27
CA ARG A 51 -31.82 -2.30 -11.54
C ARG A 51 -33.33 -2.05 -11.35
N SER A 52 -33.90 -2.43 -10.20
CA SER A 52 -35.31 -2.17 -9.88
C SER A 52 -35.55 -0.76 -9.35
N ALA A 53 -34.55 -0.16 -8.69
CA ALA A 53 -34.55 1.26 -8.36
C ALA A 53 -34.26 2.13 -9.59
N LEU A 54 -33.21 1.79 -10.36
CA LEU A 54 -32.79 2.53 -11.56
C LEU A 54 -33.94 2.72 -12.57
N ARG A 55 -34.66 1.64 -12.91
CA ARG A 55 -35.82 1.68 -13.82
C ARG A 55 -36.98 2.59 -13.35
N ARG A 56 -37.06 2.89 -12.06
CA ARG A 56 -38.10 3.76 -11.47
C ARG A 56 -37.60 5.19 -11.26
N ALA A 57 -36.30 5.37 -11.06
CA ALA A 57 -35.67 6.67 -10.83
C ALA A 57 -35.92 7.67 -11.97
N THR A 58 -35.87 7.26 -13.23
CA THR A 58 -36.10 8.16 -14.38
C THR A 58 -37.54 8.68 -14.46
N ALA A 59 -38.52 7.95 -13.89
CA ALA A 59 -39.94 8.32 -13.91
C ALA A 59 -40.39 9.11 -12.66
N ALA A 60 -39.64 9.02 -11.56
CA ALA A 60 -39.86 9.77 -10.32
C ALA A 60 -38.50 10.09 -9.66
N PRO A 61 -37.73 11.03 -10.22
CA PRO A 61 -36.35 11.29 -9.82
C PRO A 61 -36.22 11.88 -8.42
N ASP A 62 -37.24 12.60 -7.94
CA ASP A 62 -37.36 13.09 -6.57
C ASP A 62 -37.35 11.95 -5.53
N ARG A 63 -37.74 10.74 -5.93
CA ARG A 63 -37.84 9.54 -5.07
C ARG A 63 -36.62 8.62 -5.16
N ALA A 64 -35.59 9.02 -5.91
CA ALA A 64 -34.36 8.25 -6.08
C ALA A 64 -33.17 8.91 -5.38
N ALA A 65 -32.28 8.09 -4.82
CA ALA A 65 -30.95 8.51 -4.41
C ALA A 65 -29.91 7.87 -5.34
N ARG A 66 -29.06 8.72 -5.94
CA ARG A 66 -27.90 8.39 -6.77
C ARG A 66 -26.71 9.21 -6.27
N GLY A 67 -25.46 8.79 -6.54
CA GLY A 67 -24.26 9.59 -6.28
C GLY A 67 -24.08 10.07 -4.83
N PHE A 68 -24.63 9.36 -3.83
CA PHE A 68 -24.56 9.81 -2.43
C PHE A 68 -23.24 9.45 -1.73
N LEU A 69 -22.45 8.53 -2.30
CA LEU A 69 -21.21 8.02 -1.72
C LEU A 69 -20.14 9.12 -1.53
N HIS A 70 -20.03 10.09 -2.44
CA HIS A 70 -19.04 11.18 -2.28
C HIS A 70 -19.39 12.16 -1.15
N ARG A 71 -20.61 12.07 -0.59
CA ARG A 71 -21.08 12.90 0.53
C ARG A 71 -20.91 12.23 1.90
N ILE A 72 -20.36 11.01 1.97
CA ILE A 72 -20.07 10.36 3.25
C ILE A 72 -19.09 11.20 4.06
N GLY A 73 -19.42 11.45 5.33
CA GLY A 73 -18.67 12.35 6.21
C GLY A 73 -18.84 13.84 5.90
N GLU A 74 -19.70 14.23 4.95
CA GLU A 74 -20.08 15.63 4.73
C GLU A 74 -21.37 15.98 5.49
N PRO A 75 -21.48 17.16 6.11
CA PRO A 75 -22.68 17.54 6.85
C PRO A 75 -23.89 17.76 5.92
N GLY A 76 -25.08 17.45 6.45
CA GLY A 76 -26.36 17.73 5.82
C GLY A 76 -27.10 16.48 5.34
N HIS A 77 -28.19 16.69 4.62
CA HIS A 77 -29.12 15.64 4.23
C HIS A 77 -29.34 15.59 2.71
N ILE A 78 -29.92 14.49 2.25
CA ILE A 78 -30.44 14.28 0.90
C ILE A 78 -31.95 14.14 1.02
N LEU A 79 -32.71 14.94 0.27
CA LEU A 79 -34.17 14.81 0.20
C LEU A 79 -34.52 13.72 -0.81
N VAL A 80 -35.28 12.72 -0.38
CA VAL A 80 -35.75 11.62 -1.23
C VAL A 80 -37.24 11.37 -0.94
N GLY A 81 -38.10 11.68 -1.90
CA GLY A 81 -39.55 11.64 -1.76
C GLY A 81 -40.09 12.58 -0.66
N GLY A 82 -39.42 13.72 -0.45
CA GLY A 82 -39.73 14.70 0.59
C GLY A 82 -39.19 14.38 2.00
N ALA A 83 -38.61 13.19 2.21
CA ALA A 83 -37.97 12.82 3.47
C ALA A 83 -36.46 13.10 3.46
N ALA A 84 -35.91 13.58 4.57
CA ALA A 84 -34.48 13.86 4.72
C ALA A 84 -33.72 12.61 5.20
N TYR A 85 -32.63 12.28 4.50
CA TYR A 85 -31.74 11.16 4.82
C TYR A 85 -30.28 11.62 4.91
N SER A 86 -29.50 11.05 5.83
CA SER A 86 -28.04 11.18 5.79
C SER A 86 -27.46 10.32 4.66
N PRO A 87 -26.31 10.71 4.06
CA PRO A 87 -25.56 9.87 3.13
C PRO A 87 -25.25 8.48 3.72
N GLU A 88 -24.88 8.43 4.99
CA GLU A 88 -24.60 7.21 5.77
C GLU A 88 -25.83 6.31 5.88
N GLY A 89 -27.01 6.89 6.13
CA GLY A 89 -28.26 6.14 6.21
C GLY A 89 -28.72 5.58 4.86
N LEU A 90 -28.37 6.24 3.75
CA LEU A 90 -28.59 5.71 2.40
C LEU A 90 -27.59 4.58 2.08
N LEU A 91 -26.33 4.73 2.45
CA LEU A 91 -25.31 3.68 2.32
C LEU A 91 -25.71 2.41 3.10
N ALA A 92 -26.09 2.57 4.37
CA ALA A 92 -26.55 1.46 5.21
C ALA A 92 -27.76 0.73 4.59
N ARG A 93 -28.75 1.48 4.07
CA ARG A 93 -29.92 0.89 3.38
C ARG A 93 -29.57 0.16 2.09
N LEU A 94 -28.61 0.68 1.31
CA LEU A 94 -28.13 0.02 0.10
C LEU A 94 -27.45 -1.32 0.44
N ILE A 95 -26.49 -1.30 1.35
CA ILE A 95 -25.73 -2.50 1.71
C ILE A 95 -26.66 -3.52 2.39
N GLY A 96 -27.47 -3.11 3.37
CA GLY A 96 -28.41 -4.01 4.07
C GLY A 96 -29.35 -4.73 3.10
N HIS A 97 -29.96 -4.02 2.15
CA HIS A 97 -30.86 -4.62 1.16
C HIS A 97 -30.14 -5.55 0.16
N LEU A 98 -28.87 -5.29 -0.18
CA LEU A 98 -28.09 -6.20 -1.02
C LEU A 98 -27.63 -7.44 -0.24
N VAL A 99 -27.22 -7.29 1.02
CA VAL A 99 -26.88 -8.41 1.93
C VAL A 99 -28.10 -9.28 2.19
N GLU A 100 -29.29 -8.70 2.36
CA GLU A 100 -30.57 -9.43 2.48
C GLU A 100 -30.85 -10.28 1.23
N GLN A 101 -30.65 -9.73 0.03
CA GLN A 101 -30.78 -10.50 -1.23
C GLN A 101 -29.75 -11.62 -1.35
N VAL A 102 -28.49 -11.39 -0.98
CA VAL A 102 -27.45 -12.44 -0.98
C VAL A 102 -27.82 -13.54 0.02
N THR A 103 -28.19 -13.18 1.24
CA THR A 103 -28.62 -14.09 2.32
C THR A 103 -29.80 -14.95 1.86
N ALA A 104 -30.83 -14.35 1.28
CA ALA A 104 -31.98 -15.06 0.72
C ALA A 104 -31.60 -16.01 -0.44
N SER A 105 -30.61 -15.64 -1.26
CA SER A 105 -30.11 -16.50 -2.34
C SER A 105 -29.21 -17.65 -1.88
N ARG A 106 -28.56 -17.51 -0.72
CA ARG A 106 -27.63 -18.50 -0.14
C ARG A 106 -28.29 -19.41 0.90
N GLY A 107 -29.38 -18.98 1.52
CA GLY A 107 -30.14 -19.73 2.53
C GLY A 107 -29.61 -19.56 3.96
N GLU A 108 -28.46 -18.91 4.14
CA GLU A 108 -27.84 -18.60 5.43
C GLU A 108 -27.19 -17.20 5.37
N ALA A 109 -26.89 -16.62 6.53
CA ALA A 109 -26.19 -15.34 6.63
C ALA A 109 -24.66 -15.52 6.47
N PRO A 110 -23.92 -14.50 6.00
CA PRO A 110 -22.47 -14.57 5.96
C PRO A 110 -21.86 -14.64 7.37
N GLU A 111 -20.69 -15.28 7.51
CA GLU A 111 -19.93 -15.31 8.78
C GLU A 111 -19.13 -14.03 9.01
N GLN A 112 -18.69 -13.36 7.94
CA GLN A 112 -17.92 -12.11 7.96
C GLN A 112 -18.22 -11.30 6.71
N ILE A 113 -18.35 -9.97 6.86
CA ILE A 113 -18.47 -9.02 5.75
C ILE A 113 -17.28 -8.07 5.75
N VAL A 114 -16.74 -7.77 4.57
CA VAL A 114 -15.78 -6.70 4.34
C VAL A 114 -16.28 -5.77 3.24
N VAL A 115 -16.36 -4.47 3.52
CA VAL A 115 -16.81 -3.44 2.58
C VAL A 115 -15.65 -2.52 2.19
N ALA A 116 -15.36 -2.40 0.89
CA ALA A 116 -14.30 -1.55 0.38
C ALA A 116 -14.72 -0.06 0.34
N HIS A 117 -13.74 0.83 0.56
CA HIS A 117 -13.84 2.28 0.38
C HIS A 117 -12.60 2.84 -0.35
N PRO A 118 -12.64 4.05 -0.91
CA PRO A 118 -11.48 4.66 -1.57
C PRO A 118 -10.29 4.83 -0.61
N ALA A 119 -9.07 4.55 -1.07
CA ALA A 119 -7.86 4.60 -0.27
C ALA A 119 -7.49 6.04 0.15
N PHE A 120 -7.71 7.02 -0.73
CA PHE A 120 -7.41 8.44 -0.46
C PHE A 120 -8.29 9.10 0.62
N TRP A 121 -9.32 8.42 1.15
CA TRP A 121 -10.26 9.03 2.08
C TRP A 121 -9.59 9.42 3.43
N PRO A 122 -9.78 10.67 3.89
CA PRO A 122 -9.32 11.09 5.21
C PRO A 122 -10.05 10.32 6.31
N GLU A 123 -9.43 10.26 7.49
CA GLU A 123 -9.88 9.47 8.65
C GLU A 123 -11.37 9.67 8.97
N HIS A 124 -11.85 10.90 9.11
CA HIS A 124 -13.27 11.18 9.39
C HIS A 124 -14.27 10.58 8.39
N ARG A 125 -13.90 10.42 7.11
CA ARG A 125 -14.76 9.75 6.11
C ARG A 125 -14.73 8.25 6.27
N ARG A 126 -13.55 7.68 6.57
CA ARG A 126 -13.38 6.25 6.86
C ARG A 126 -14.14 5.86 8.14
N GLU A 127 -14.10 6.69 9.17
CA GLU A 127 -14.89 6.53 10.41
C GLU A 127 -16.39 6.65 10.16
N ALA A 128 -16.86 7.66 9.41
CA ALA A 128 -18.27 7.79 9.06
C ALA A 128 -18.79 6.59 8.25
N PHE A 129 -17.99 6.11 7.29
CA PHE A 129 -18.29 4.91 6.50
C PHE A 129 -18.32 3.65 7.37
N ALA A 130 -17.30 3.42 8.19
CA ALA A 130 -17.23 2.28 9.11
C ALA A 130 -18.41 2.27 10.11
N SER A 131 -18.74 3.43 10.67
CA SER A 131 -19.89 3.61 11.55
C SER A 131 -21.20 3.28 10.83
N ALA A 132 -21.38 3.76 9.59
CA ALA A 132 -22.57 3.48 8.78
C ALA A 132 -22.77 1.98 8.49
N VAL A 133 -21.69 1.26 8.16
CA VAL A 133 -21.78 -0.18 7.83
C VAL A 133 -21.78 -1.08 9.07
N SER A 134 -21.26 -0.63 10.21
CA SER A 134 -21.37 -1.37 11.49
C SER A 134 -22.77 -1.28 12.13
N GLN A 135 -23.57 -0.27 11.76
CA GLN A 135 -24.92 -0.04 12.29
C GLN A 135 -26.02 -0.67 11.42
N LEU A 136 -25.68 -1.72 10.65
CA LEU A 136 -26.64 -2.47 9.84
C LEU A 136 -27.54 -3.35 10.73
N SER A 137 -28.66 -2.78 11.19
CA SER A 137 -29.61 -3.39 12.14
C SER A 137 -30.01 -4.84 11.86
N ASP A 138 -30.13 -5.19 10.58
CA ASP A 138 -30.67 -6.47 10.10
C ASP A 138 -29.57 -7.45 9.65
N VAL A 139 -28.29 -7.12 9.88
CA VAL A 139 -27.13 -7.94 9.50
C VAL A 139 -26.44 -8.47 10.76
N SER A 140 -26.58 -9.77 11.02
CA SER A 140 -25.98 -10.42 12.20
C SER A 140 -24.48 -10.68 12.08
N ALA A 141 -23.91 -10.53 10.89
CA ALA A 141 -22.50 -10.78 10.61
C ALA A 141 -21.62 -9.59 11.04
N PRO A 142 -20.42 -9.82 11.62
CA PRO A 142 -19.43 -8.77 11.79
C PRO A 142 -19.11 -8.09 10.44
N VAL A 143 -19.11 -6.75 10.45
CA VAL A 143 -18.81 -5.93 9.28
C VAL A 143 -17.54 -5.15 9.53
N THR A 144 -16.56 -5.32 8.65
CA THR A 144 -15.28 -4.60 8.67
C THR A 144 -15.12 -3.82 7.36
N THR A 145 -14.22 -2.85 7.33
CA THR A 145 -13.95 -2.05 6.13
C THR A 145 -12.50 -2.20 5.68
N CYS A 146 -12.23 -1.99 4.39
CA CYS A 146 -10.87 -1.95 3.84
C CYS A 146 -10.75 -0.87 2.75
N ALA A 147 -9.54 -0.46 2.41
CA ALA A 147 -9.32 0.36 1.23
C ALA A 147 -9.37 -0.51 -0.05
N SER A 148 -9.92 0.02 -1.15
CA SER A 148 -9.98 -0.67 -2.45
C SER A 148 -8.60 -1.12 -2.94
N ALA A 149 -7.57 -0.29 -2.74
CA ALA A 149 -6.18 -0.64 -3.03
C ALA A 149 -5.68 -1.85 -2.20
N ASP A 150 -6.08 -1.98 -0.93
CA ASP A 150 -5.69 -3.11 -0.07
C ASP A 150 -6.39 -4.41 -0.49
N ALA A 151 -7.66 -4.30 -0.93
CA ALA A 151 -8.38 -5.41 -1.54
C ALA A 151 -7.69 -5.92 -2.81
N ILE A 152 -7.27 -5.02 -3.70
CA ILE A 152 -6.48 -5.39 -4.90
C ILE A 152 -5.12 -5.99 -4.52
N GLY A 153 -4.43 -5.44 -3.52
CA GLY A 153 -3.18 -6.03 -3.03
C GLY A 153 -3.36 -7.46 -2.51
N ARG A 154 -4.40 -7.70 -1.69
CA ARG A 154 -4.76 -9.04 -1.21
C ARG A 154 -5.06 -9.99 -2.37
N LEU A 155 -5.79 -9.53 -3.39
CA LEU A 155 -6.08 -10.32 -4.59
C LEU A 155 -4.81 -10.73 -5.34
N LEU A 156 -3.87 -9.80 -5.54
CA LEU A 156 -2.64 -10.03 -6.29
C LEU A 156 -1.71 -11.02 -5.58
N ILE A 157 -1.62 -10.96 -4.24
CA ILE A 157 -0.95 -12.00 -3.42
C ILE A 157 -1.64 -13.35 -3.61
N SER A 158 -2.96 -13.43 -3.43
CA SER A 158 -3.69 -14.70 -3.49
C SER A 158 -3.65 -15.35 -4.88
N ARG A 159 -3.59 -14.57 -5.97
CA ARG A 159 -3.36 -15.08 -7.34
C ARG A 159 -1.89 -15.46 -7.60
N ARG A 160 -0.95 -15.18 -6.69
CA ARG A 160 0.51 -15.20 -6.93
C ARG A 160 0.92 -14.38 -8.17
N ALA A 161 0.17 -13.32 -8.44
CA ALA A 161 0.31 -12.49 -9.64
C ALA A 161 1.36 -11.38 -9.47
N ALA A 162 1.58 -10.93 -8.24
CA ALA A 162 2.73 -10.12 -7.86
C ALA A 162 3.90 -11.02 -7.42
N ARG A 163 5.11 -10.66 -7.83
CA ARG A 163 6.36 -11.21 -7.28
C ARG A 163 6.67 -10.50 -5.97
N THR A 164 7.58 -11.08 -5.19
CA THR A 164 7.92 -10.61 -3.85
C THR A 164 8.82 -9.37 -3.82
N VAL A 165 9.01 -8.64 -4.93
CA VAL A 165 9.45 -7.23 -5.02
C VAL A 165 8.92 -6.70 -6.34
N ASP A 166 7.64 -6.33 -6.32
CA ASP A 166 6.98 -5.57 -7.39
C ASP A 166 6.42 -4.29 -6.78
N LEU A 167 6.59 -3.14 -7.45
CA LEU A 167 5.76 -1.96 -7.21
C LEU A 167 4.63 -1.92 -8.25
N VAL A 168 3.40 -1.80 -7.77
CA VAL A 168 2.19 -1.79 -8.58
C VAL A 168 1.44 -0.49 -8.37
N GLY A 169 1.27 0.29 -9.43
CA GLY A 169 0.41 1.46 -9.40
C GLY A 169 -1.06 1.05 -9.42
N PHE A 170 -1.83 1.41 -8.40
CA PHE A 170 -3.29 1.36 -8.39
C PHE A 170 -3.81 2.72 -8.87
N TYR A 171 -4.59 2.72 -9.95
CA TYR A 171 -5.22 3.90 -10.54
C TYR A 171 -6.68 3.56 -10.83
N ASP A 172 -7.61 4.12 -10.06
CA ASP A 172 -9.05 3.88 -10.20
C ASP A 172 -9.76 5.19 -10.57
N PHE A 173 -10.28 5.26 -11.80
CA PHE A 173 -11.07 6.39 -12.26
C PHE A 173 -12.52 5.96 -12.48
N GLY A 174 -13.26 5.97 -11.38
CA GLY A 174 -14.66 5.57 -11.31
C GLY A 174 -15.64 6.68 -11.69
N ALA A 175 -16.87 6.54 -11.19
CA ALA A 175 -17.98 7.42 -11.54
C ALA A 175 -18.02 8.72 -10.73
N GLY A 176 -17.80 8.68 -9.41
CA GLY A 176 -17.88 9.85 -8.53
C GLY A 176 -16.56 10.30 -7.89
N HIS A 177 -15.47 9.57 -8.12
CA HIS A 177 -14.14 9.92 -7.61
C HIS A 177 -13.00 9.30 -8.46
N PHE A 178 -11.80 9.81 -8.22
CA PHE A 178 -10.53 9.19 -8.61
C PHE A 178 -9.75 8.77 -7.36
N ASP A 179 -9.17 7.57 -7.35
CA ASP A 179 -8.34 7.03 -6.27
C ASP A 179 -7.02 6.47 -6.82
N ALA A 180 -5.92 6.70 -6.10
CA ALA A 180 -4.57 6.32 -6.51
C ALA A 180 -3.73 5.89 -5.31
N ALA A 181 -3.01 4.79 -5.48
CA ALA A 181 -2.05 4.29 -4.51
C ALA A 181 -0.89 3.59 -5.21
N VAL A 182 0.22 3.41 -4.49
CA VAL A 182 1.31 2.52 -4.90
C VAL A 182 1.31 1.35 -3.93
N LEU A 183 1.26 0.13 -4.45
CA LEU A 183 1.32 -1.10 -3.67
C LEU A 183 2.71 -1.70 -3.83
N SER A 184 3.37 -2.00 -2.71
CA SER A 184 4.62 -2.73 -2.66
C SER A 184 4.34 -4.16 -2.21
N PHE A 185 4.92 -5.12 -2.94
CA PHE A 185 4.88 -6.54 -2.59
C PHE A 185 6.29 -6.98 -2.24
N SER A 186 6.59 -7.20 -0.97
CA SER A 186 7.90 -7.65 -0.49
C SER A 186 7.86 -9.16 -0.15
N PRO A 187 8.98 -9.79 0.27
CA PRO A 187 8.94 -11.14 0.86
C PRO A 187 8.18 -11.19 2.20
N PHE A 188 8.04 -10.02 2.85
CA PHE A 188 7.45 -9.80 4.17
C PHE A 188 5.94 -9.51 4.09
N GLY A 189 5.46 -8.99 2.96
CA GLY A 189 4.02 -8.83 2.72
C GLY A 189 3.65 -7.76 1.70
N LEU A 190 2.35 -7.43 1.70
CA LEU A 190 1.77 -6.29 1.00
C LEU A 190 1.83 -5.05 1.90
N GLU A 191 2.28 -3.94 1.33
CA GLU A 191 2.22 -2.63 1.96
C GLU A 191 1.79 -1.57 0.93
N ARG A 192 1.13 -0.50 1.38
CA ARG A 192 0.88 0.69 0.54
C ARG A 192 2.03 1.66 0.74
N LEU A 193 2.77 1.94 -0.33
CA LEU A 193 3.93 2.81 -0.30
C LEU A 193 3.49 4.28 -0.35
N GLY A 194 3.88 5.05 0.66
CA GLY A 194 3.52 6.46 0.79
C GLY A 194 2.04 6.71 1.10
N SER A 195 1.60 7.94 0.85
CA SER A 195 0.21 8.34 1.02
C SER A 195 -0.60 8.10 -0.27
N PRO A 196 -1.81 7.50 -0.18
CA PRO A 196 -2.72 7.48 -1.32
C PRO A 196 -3.13 8.90 -1.70
N ALA A 197 -3.43 9.12 -2.97
CA ALA A 197 -3.90 10.38 -3.51
C ALA A 197 -5.21 10.18 -4.26
N GLY A 198 -6.06 11.20 -4.36
CA GLY A 198 -7.33 11.06 -5.04
C GLY A 198 -8.09 12.37 -5.09
N ILE A 199 -9.19 12.35 -5.84
CA ILE A 199 -10.00 13.52 -6.14
C ILE A 199 -11.46 13.14 -5.94
N SER A 200 -12.15 13.85 -5.05
CA SER A 200 -13.60 13.71 -4.88
C SER A 200 -14.35 14.49 -5.96
N ARG A 201 -15.53 14.01 -6.37
CA ARG A 201 -16.45 14.71 -7.29
C ARG A 201 -15.88 14.92 -8.71
N THR A 202 -15.00 14.02 -9.14
CA THR A 202 -14.54 13.87 -10.54
C THR A 202 -14.82 12.45 -11.01
N GLY A 203 -14.93 12.22 -12.32
CA GLY A 203 -15.27 10.93 -12.91
C GLY A 203 -16.57 10.96 -13.71
N GLY A 204 -17.06 9.77 -14.07
CA GLY A 204 -18.19 9.59 -14.99
C GLY A 204 -19.43 10.44 -14.71
N GLU A 205 -19.87 10.56 -13.45
CA GLU A 205 -21.05 11.36 -13.04
C GLU A 205 -20.83 12.86 -13.26
N HIS A 206 -19.60 13.35 -13.06
CA HIS A 206 -19.27 14.76 -13.33
C HIS A 206 -19.27 15.03 -14.84
N ILE A 207 -18.71 14.10 -15.62
CA ILE A 207 -18.68 14.16 -17.09
C ILE A 207 -20.11 14.15 -17.65
N ASP A 208 -21.02 13.37 -17.07
CA ASP A 208 -22.42 13.33 -17.48
C ASP A 208 -23.12 14.68 -17.30
N GLU A 209 -22.92 15.37 -16.18
CA GLU A 209 -23.47 16.72 -15.98
C GLU A 209 -22.85 17.77 -16.94
N LEU A 210 -21.56 17.62 -17.30
CA LEU A 210 -20.93 18.48 -18.32
C LEU A 210 -21.54 18.25 -19.72
N LEU A 211 -21.87 17.00 -20.07
CA LEU A 211 -22.56 16.68 -21.30
C LEU A 211 -24.01 17.18 -21.31
N VAL A 212 -24.71 17.09 -20.18
CA VAL A 212 -26.05 17.69 -20.00
C VAL A 212 -26.00 19.20 -20.27
N ASP A 213 -25.05 19.93 -19.68
CA ASP A 213 -24.86 21.35 -19.95
C ASP A 213 -24.53 21.62 -21.43
N ARG A 214 -23.66 20.79 -22.04
CA ARG A 214 -23.30 20.90 -23.46
C ARG A 214 -24.51 20.70 -24.38
N VAL A 215 -25.38 19.74 -24.11
CA VAL A 215 -26.60 19.46 -24.89
C VAL A 215 -27.64 20.58 -24.72
N LEU A 216 -27.87 21.03 -23.48
CA LEU A 216 -28.78 22.15 -23.21
C LEU A 216 -28.30 23.45 -23.89
N ALA A 217 -27.00 23.73 -23.84
CA ALA A 217 -26.42 24.91 -24.49
C ALA A 217 -26.61 24.90 -26.02
N HIS A 218 -26.44 23.75 -26.69
CA HIS A 218 -26.74 23.62 -28.12
C HIS A 218 -28.22 23.87 -28.44
N ALA A 219 -29.13 23.49 -27.53
CA ALA A 219 -30.55 23.77 -27.63
C ALA A 219 -30.95 25.21 -27.19
N GLY A 220 -29.97 26.10 -26.96
CA GLY A 220 -30.24 27.48 -26.55
C GLY A 220 -30.94 27.58 -25.19
N THR A 221 -30.49 26.79 -24.21
CA THR A 221 -30.96 26.84 -22.82
C THR A 221 -29.85 26.46 -21.86
N SER A 222 -30.07 26.59 -20.55
CA SER A 222 -29.18 26.09 -19.49
C SER A 222 -29.99 25.45 -18.37
N ARG A 223 -29.34 24.71 -17.45
CA ARG A 223 -30.01 24.12 -16.27
C ARG A 223 -30.70 25.19 -15.40
N ASP A 224 -30.06 26.33 -15.20
CA ASP A 224 -30.57 27.44 -14.36
C ASP A 224 -31.82 28.13 -14.93
N GLN A 225 -32.14 27.90 -16.21
CA GLN A 225 -33.34 28.44 -16.87
C GLN A 225 -34.53 27.47 -16.81
N LEU A 226 -34.36 26.29 -16.21
CA LEU A 226 -35.38 25.25 -16.13
C LEU A 226 -35.95 25.16 -14.71
N ASP A 227 -37.27 25.23 -14.57
CA ASP A 227 -37.93 25.07 -13.28
C ASP A 227 -37.90 23.59 -12.86
N THR A 228 -36.91 23.24 -12.04
CA THR A 228 -36.75 21.88 -11.50
C THR A 228 -37.79 21.51 -10.43
N THR A 229 -38.67 22.44 -10.02
CA THR A 229 -39.82 22.12 -9.16
C THR A 229 -41.00 21.55 -9.95
N ASP A 230 -41.03 21.74 -11.28
CA ASP A 230 -41.97 21.05 -12.17
C ASP A 230 -41.51 19.59 -12.38
N THR A 231 -42.35 18.64 -11.97
CA THR A 231 -42.15 17.21 -12.15
C THR A 231 -41.84 16.81 -13.60
N ALA A 232 -42.48 17.44 -14.60
CA ALA A 232 -42.25 17.14 -16.00
C ALA A 232 -40.84 17.58 -16.46
N VAL A 233 -40.37 18.72 -15.97
CA VAL A 233 -39.01 19.23 -16.24
C VAL A 233 -37.97 18.38 -15.50
N ALA A 234 -38.23 18.01 -14.25
CA ALA A 234 -37.36 17.12 -13.48
C ALA A 234 -37.21 15.74 -14.14
N VAL A 235 -38.31 15.15 -14.64
CA VAL A 235 -38.29 13.89 -15.41
C VAL A 235 -37.56 14.04 -16.75
N ALA A 236 -37.74 15.16 -17.46
CA ALA A 236 -37.02 15.42 -18.71
C ALA A 236 -35.50 15.54 -18.48
N LEU A 237 -35.07 16.22 -17.42
CA LEU A 237 -33.66 16.31 -17.04
C LEU A 237 -33.10 14.97 -16.53
N ALA A 238 -33.90 14.14 -15.85
CA ALA A 238 -33.49 12.80 -15.45
C ALA A 238 -33.25 11.89 -16.67
N ARG A 239 -34.12 11.96 -17.68
CA ARG A 239 -33.92 11.27 -18.97
C ARG A 239 -32.66 11.77 -19.66
N LEU A 240 -32.50 13.10 -19.80
CA LEU A 240 -31.33 13.67 -20.46
C LEU A 240 -30.01 13.25 -19.82
N ARG A 241 -29.96 13.10 -18.48
CA ARG A 241 -28.81 12.52 -17.77
C ARG A 241 -28.54 11.08 -18.16
N ASP A 242 -29.58 10.23 -18.16
CA ASP A 242 -29.46 8.82 -18.54
C ASP A 242 -28.99 8.69 -20.02
N GLU A 243 -29.50 9.53 -20.93
CA GLU A 243 -29.07 9.61 -22.35
C GLU A 243 -27.63 10.13 -22.49
N CYS A 244 -27.22 11.15 -21.73
CA CYS A 244 -25.85 11.68 -21.75
C CYS A 244 -24.83 10.67 -21.20
N ALA A 245 -25.20 9.91 -20.16
CA ALA A 245 -24.37 8.83 -19.63
C ALA A 245 -24.17 7.71 -20.67
N GLN A 246 -25.24 7.33 -21.37
CA GLN A 246 -25.15 6.37 -22.46
C GLN A 246 -24.33 6.91 -23.65
N ALA A 247 -24.47 8.18 -23.99
CA ALA A 247 -23.69 8.83 -25.04
C ALA A 247 -22.19 8.91 -24.70
N LYS A 248 -21.83 9.19 -23.44
CA LYS A 248 -20.43 9.13 -22.95
C LYS A 248 -19.84 7.75 -23.15
N GLU A 249 -20.59 6.69 -22.83
CA GLU A 249 -20.15 5.31 -23.00
C GLU A 249 -19.99 4.95 -24.49
N TYR A 250 -20.96 5.31 -25.35
CA TYR A 250 -20.82 5.09 -26.79
C TYR A 250 -19.66 5.85 -27.43
N LEU A 251 -19.42 7.12 -27.05
CA LEU A 251 -18.32 7.93 -27.60
C LEU A 251 -16.92 7.40 -27.23
N ALA A 252 -16.80 6.46 -26.29
CA ALA A 252 -15.55 5.73 -26.04
C ALA A 252 -15.19 4.77 -27.21
N GLU A 253 -16.17 4.34 -28.02
CA GLU A 253 -15.99 3.42 -29.15
C GLU A 253 -16.38 4.05 -30.50
N GLU A 254 -17.43 4.88 -30.55
CA GLU A 254 -17.91 5.65 -31.71
C GLU A 254 -17.34 7.08 -31.78
N GLU A 255 -17.28 7.67 -32.98
CA GLU A 255 -16.79 9.06 -33.19
C GLU A 255 -17.87 10.13 -32.98
N GLU A 256 -19.14 9.83 -33.25
CA GLU A 256 -20.27 10.74 -33.02
C GLU A 256 -21.57 9.99 -32.68
N ILE A 257 -22.46 10.64 -31.92
CA ILE A 257 -23.78 10.11 -31.55
C ILE A 257 -24.80 11.25 -31.42
N GLU A 258 -26.06 10.99 -31.76
CA GLU A 258 -27.16 11.93 -31.53
C GLU A 258 -27.84 11.68 -30.17
N VAL A 259 -27.88 12.71 -29.32
CA VAL A 259 -28.57 12.68 -28.03
C VAL A 259 -29.98 13.27 -28.19
N PRO A 260 -31.06 12.53 -27.88
CA PRO A 260 -32.42 13.07 -27.95
C PRO A 260 -32.68 14.03 -26.79
N LEU A 261 -33.31 15.17 -27.10
CA LEU A 261 -33.69 16.20 -26.14
C LEU A 261 -35.18 16.53 -26.26
N ALA A 262 -35.95 16.17 -25.24
CA ALA A 262 -37.37 16.50 -25.13
C ALA A 262 -37.62 17.27 -23.82
N LEU A 263 -37.81 18.59 -23.93
CA LEU A 263 -38.11 19.48 -22.79
C LEU A 263 -39.58 19.93 -22.85
N PRO A 264 -40.29 20.04 -21.71
CA PRO A 264 -41.65 20.57 -21.67
C PRO A 264 -41.73 21.97 -22.29
N GLY A 265 -42.74 22.20 -23.15
CA GLY A 265 -42.96 23.49 -23.80
C GLY A 265 -41.98 23.83 -24.93
N ARG A 266 -41.13 22.88 -25.38
CA ARG A 266 -40.26 23.02 -26.55
C ARG A 266 -40.50 21.85 -27.51
N GLU A 267 -40.24 22.09 -28.80
CA GLU A 267 -40.21 21.01 -29.80
C GLU A 267 -39.08 20.02 -29.49
N PRO A 268 -39.28 18.70 -29.67
CA PRO A 268 -38.21 17.72 -29.55
C PRO A 268 -37.06 18.00 -30.52
N ALA A 269 -35.83 17.85 -30.04
CA ALA A 269 -34.62 18.02 -30.82
C ALA A 269 -33.69 16.80 -30.65
N ALA A 270 -32.69 16.69 -31.52
CA ALA A 270 -31.54 15.83 -31.34
C ALA A 270 -30.27 16.69 -31.41
N VAL A 271 -29.29 16.39 -30.56
CA VAL A 271 -28.01 17.11 -30.52
C VAL A 271 -26.89 16.11 -30.79
N THR A 272 -26.19 16.28 -31.91
CA THR A 272 -24.99 15.49 -32.23
C THR A 272 -23.85 15.87 -31.30
N LEU A 273 -23.32 14.88 -30.57
CA LEU A 273 -22.09 14.97 -29.79
C LEU A 273 -20.98 14.19 -30.50
N ARG A 274 -19.74 14.65 -30.38
CA ARG A 274 -18.56 14.00 -30.97
C ARG A 274 -17.54 13.63 -29.91
N ARG A 275 -16.74 12.60 -30.17
CA ARG A 275 -15.61 12.19 -29.32
C ARG A 275 -14.66 13.35 -29.07
N ALA A 276 -14.35 14.13 -30.09
CA ALA A 276 -13.47 15.30 -29.96
C ALA A 276 -14.03 16.37 -28.99
N ASP A 277 -15.36 16.56 -28.91
CA ASP A 277 -15.98 17.44 -27.92
C ASP A 277 -15.89 16.85 -26.50
N LEU A 278 -16.15 15.55 -26.36
CA LEU A 278 -16.00 14.83 -25.09
C LEU A 278 -14.55 14.88 -24.58
N ASP A 279 -13.58 14.57 -25.43
CA ASP A 279 -12.15 14.58 -25.07
C ASP A 279 -11.68 15.99 -24.66
N ALA A 280 -12.15 17.04 -25.35
CA ALA A 280 -11.86 18.42 -24.98
C ALA A 280 -12.48 18.83 -23.63
N LEU A 281 -13.71 18.37 -23.34
CA LEU A 281 -14.37 18.59 -22.04
C LEU A 281 -13.70 17.82 -20.90
N VAL A 282 -13.20 16.61 -21.17
CA VAL A 282 -12.69 15.67 -20.15
C VAL A 282 -11.19 15.84 -19.89
N THR A 283 -10.41 16.38 -20.84
CA THR A 283 -8.97 16.61 -20.71
C THR A 283 -8.54 17.22 -19.37
N PRO A 284 -9.15 18.31 -18.85
CA PRO A 284 -8.73 18.90 -17.56
C PRO A 284 -8.87 17.94 -16.37
N ALA A 285 -9.92 17.12 -16.35
CA ALA A 285 -10.15 16.14 -15.30
C ALA A 285 -9.08 15.03 -15.32
N VAL A 286 -8.65 14.60 -16.52
CA VAL A 286 -7.61 13.58 -16.69
C VAL A 286 -6.21 14.14 -16.37
N ASP A 287 -5.92 15.39 -16.72
CA ASP A 287 -4.69 16.06 -16.31
C ASP A 287 -4.57 16.13 -14.77
N ASP A 288 -5.70 16.31 -14.07
CA ASP A 288 -5.76 16.31 -12.61
C ASP A 288 -5.55 14.91 -12.02
N THR A 289 -6.16 13.85 -12.57
CA THR A 289 -5.93 12.47 -12.09
C THR A 289 -4.48 12.00 -12.33
N VAL A 290 -3.88 12.35 -13.48
CA VAL A 290 -2.45 12.14 -13.78
C VAL A 290 -1.57 12.83 -12.73
N ARG A 291 -1.93 14.05 -12.31
CA ARG A 291 -1.17 14.81 -11.30
C ARG A 291 -1.29 14.18 -9.91
N ALA A 292 -2.48 13.71 -9.54
CA ALA A 292 -2.74 13.00 -8.29
C ALA A 292 -2.02 11.65 -8.25
N PHE A 293 -2.02 10.86 -9.32
CA PHE A 293 -1.25 9.60 -9.38
C PHE A 293 0.27 9.84 -9.24
N ARG A 294 0.80 10.87 -9.90
CA ARG A 294 2.20 11.32 -9.69
C ARG A 294 2.47 11.81 -8.26
N GLN A 295 1.46 12.30 -7.53
CA GLN A 295 1.59 12.67 -6.12
C GLN A 295 1.69 11.43 -5.21
N ALA A 296 0.89 10.39 -5.45
CA ALA A 296 1.00 9.12 -4.74
C ALA A 296 2.44 8.56 -4.89
N LEU A 297 2.95 8.47 -6.13
CA LEU A 297 4.33 8.04 -6.42
C LEU A 297 5.39 8.83 -5.62
N ARG A 298 5.38 10.17 -5.71
CA ARG A 298 6.33 11.01 -4.98
C ARG A 298 6.24 10.85 -3.46
N SER A 299 5.03 10.66 -2.91
CA SER A 299 4.85 10.46 -1.47
C SER A 299 5.44 9.14 -0.96
N GLY A 300 5.59 8.16 -1.86
CA GLY A 300 6.27 6.89 -1.63
C GLY A 300 7.73 6.88 -2.06
N GLN A 301 8.29 8.03 -2.47
CA GLN A 301 9.64 8.16 -3.04
C GLN A 301 9.91 7.27 -4.28
N ALA A 302 8.87 6.79 -4.97
CA ALA A 302 8.99 5.93 -6.14
C ALA A 302 9.07 6.74 -7.45
N ASP A 303 10.00 6.40 -8.33
CA ASP A 303 10.02 6.88 -9.71
C ASP A 303 9.02 6.06 -10.56
N PRO A 304 8.37 6.65 -11.59
CA PRO A 304 7.60 5.90 -12.57
C PRO A 304 8.33 4.71 -13.22
N ALA A 305 9.67 4.71 -13.27
CA ALA A 305 10.49 3.60 -13.75
C ALA A 305 10.50 2.37 -12.82
N ASP A 306 10.22 2.56 -11.52
CA ASP A 306 10.24 1.49 -10.52
C ASP A 306 8.97 0.62 -10.56
N LEU A 307 7.93 1.08 -11.28
CA LEU A 307 6.64 0.41 -11.38
C LEU A 307 6.69 -0.80 -12.33
N SER A 308 6.59 -2.01 -11.76
CA SER A 308 6.42 -3.27 -12.50
C SER A 308 5.17 -3.29 -13.38
N THR A 309 4.09 -2.62 -12.94
CA THR A 309 2.87 -2.38 -13.74
C THR A 309 2.01 -1.27 -13.13
N VAL A 310 1.22 -0.59 -13.96
CA VAL A 310 0.03 0.15 -13.50
C VAL A 310 -1.23 -0.66 -13.82
N LEU A 311 -2.15 -0.72 -12.86
CA LEU A 311 -3.48 -1.30 -12.97
C LEU A 311 -4.53 -0.18 -13.04
N LEU A 312 -5.30 -0.17 -14.11
CA LEU A 312 -6.35 0.80 -14.40
C LEU A 312 -7.72 0.19 -14.04
N PHE A 313 -8.43 0.82 -13.10
CA PHE A 313 -9.77 0.45 -12.63
C PHE A 313 -10.79 1.56 -12.90
N GLY A 314 -12.08 1.21 -12.82
CA GLY A 314 -13.19 2.13 -13.01
C GLY A 314 -13.58 2.33 -14.48
N GLY A 315 -14.89 2.52 -14.72
CA GLY A 315 -15.43 2.68 -16.07
C GLY A 315 -14.85 3.88 -16.83
N THR A 316 -14.58 4.99 -16.15
CA THR A 316 -14.02 6.20 -16.79
C THR A 316 -12.57 6.00 -17.22
N ALA A 317 -11.79 5.13 -16.56
CA ALA A 317 -10.43 4.79 -17.00
C ALA A 317 -10.38 4.05 -18.35
N ARG A 318 -11.51 3.50 -18.82
CA ARG A 318 -11.63 2.81 -20.12
C ARG A 318 -11.68 3.79 -21.31
N MET A 319 -11.90 5.09 -21.07
CA MET A 319 -11.89 6.11 -22.13
C MET A 319 -10.52 6.17 -22.83
N PRO A 320 -10.44 6.16 -24.18
CA PRO A 320 -9.18 6.17 -24.91
C PRO A 320 -8.22 7.31 -24.52
N LEU A 321 -8.76 8.50 -24.25
CA LEU A 321 -8.01 9.68 -23.79
C LEU A 321 -7.21 9.40 -22.50
N VAL A 322 -7.79 8.71 -21.53
CA VAL A 322 -7.13 8.43 -20.24
C VAL A 322 -5.90 7.57 -20.44
N ALA A 323 -6.02 6.49 -21.23
CA ALA A 323 -4.92 5.60 -21.53
C ALA A 323 -3.86 6.23 -22.44
N ALA A 324 -4.23 7.22 -23.26
CA ALA A 324 -3.28 8.01 -24.06
C ALA A 324 -2.48 8.98 -23.19
N GLN A 325 -3.16 9.78 -22.35
CA GLN A 325 -2.52 10.75 -21.47
C GLN A 325 -1.66 10.09 -20.39
N MET A 326 -2.12 9.00 -19.76
CA MET A 326 -1.33 8.28 -18.75
C MET A 326 -0.01 7.74 -19.32
N ARG A 327 -0.01 7.18 -20.53
CA ARG A 327 1.21 6.72 -21.21
C ARG A 327 2.13 7.86 -21.61
N ALA A 328 1.58 8.98 -22.09
CA ALA A 328 2.36 10.18 -22.42
C ALA A 328 2.98 10.83 -21.16
N ALA A 329 2.27 10.77 -20.03
CA ALA A 329 2.71 11.32 -18.75
C ALA A 329 3.75 10.43 -18.05
N LEU A 330 3.72 9.12 -18.27
CA LEU A 330 4.56 8.14 -17.57
C LEU A 330 5.25 7.18 -18.55
N PRO A 331 6.11 7.70 -19.46
CA PRO A 331 6.72 6.91 -20.54
C PRO A 331 7.70 5.82 -20.05
N ALA A 332 8.12 5.87 -18.78
CA ALA A 332 8.96 4.84 -18.16
C ALA A 332 8.19 3.58 -17.75
N VAL A 333 6.86 3.67 -17.57
CA VAL A 333 6.02 2.53 -17.14
C VAL A 333 5.85 1.56 -18.31
N GLY A 334 6.57 0.44 -18.25
CA GLY A 334 6.59 -0.57 -19.32
C GLY A 334 5.31 -1.41 -19.45
N ARG A 335 4.49 -1.52 -18.39
CA ARG A 335 3.31 -2.40 -18.36
C ARG A 335 2.07 -1.71 -17.82
N TRP A 336 0.99 -1.82 -18.58
CA TRP A 336 -0.33 -1.25 -18.29
C TRP A 336 -1.37 -2.36 -18.44
N GLN A 337 -2.25 -2.50 -17.46
CA GLN A 337 -3.31 -3.53 -17.48
C GLN A 337 -4.61 -2.93 -16.96
N TYR A 338 -5.74 -3.33 -17.54
CA TYR A 338 -7.05 -3.03 -16.96
C TYR A 338 -7.42 -4.11 -15.94
N GLY A 339 -7.92 -3.69 -14.80
CA GLY A 339 -8.57 -4.58 -13.84
C GLY A 339 -9.97 -4.99 -14.31
N SER A 340 -10.52 -6.03 -13.68
CA SER A 340 -11.95 -6.28 -13.70
C SER A 340 -12.63 -5.35 -12.70
N ASP A 341 -13.82 -4.85 -13.05
CA ASP A 341 -14.70 -4.12 -12.12
C ASP A 341 -15.12 -5.02 -10.93
N GLU A 342 -14.87 -6.33 -11.01
CA GLU A 342 -15.14 -7.32 -9.98
C GLU A 342 -13.98 -7.53 -8.99
N ASP A 343 -12.75 -7.16 -9.37
CA ASP A 343 -11.53 -7.58 -8.66
C ASP A 343 -11.45 -6.98 -7.23
N ILE A 344 -12.00 -5.77 -7.00
CA ILE A 344 -12.04 -5.14 -5.67
C ILE A 344 -12.93 -5.96 -4.72
N ALA A 345 -14.13 -6.36 -5.15
CA ALA A 345 -15.05 -7.18 -4.35
C ALA A 345 -14.47 -8.57 -4.06
N VAL A 346 -13.81 -9.21 -5.04
CA VAL A 346 -13.10 -10.48 -4.85
C VAL A 346 -11.94 -10.31 -3.85
N GLY A 347 -11.20 -9.21 -3.92
CA GLY A 347 -10.17 -8.83 -2.95
C GLY A 347 -10.72 -8.66 -1.53
N ALA A 348 -11.84 -7.96 -1.38
CA ALA A 348 -12.53 -7.79 -0.10
C ALA A 348 -12.99 -9.16 0.48
N ALA A 349 -13.48 -10.08 -0.36
CA ALA A 349 -13.86 -11.43 0.07
C ALA A 349 -12.65 -12.25 0.56
N LEU A 350 -11.46 -12.08 -0.03
CA LEU A 350 -10.21 -12.70 0.44
C LEU A 350 -9.69 -12.08 1.76
N ILE A 351 -10.04 -10.83 2.06
CA ILE A 351 -9.82 -10.24 3.38
C ILE A 351 -10.80 -10.85 4.38
N ALA A 352 -12.10 -10.92 4.02
CA ALA A 352 -13.15 -11.47 4.87
C ALA A 352 -12.89 -12.94 5.27
N ALA A 353 -12.47 -13.79 4.34
CA ALA A 353 -12.05 -15.17 4.61
C ALA A 353 -10.90 -15.23 5.63
N GLY A 354 -9.86 -14.40 5.45
CA GLY A 354 -8.71 -14.36 6.36
C GLY A 354 -9.01 -13.78 7.75
N LEU A 355 -10.11 -13.04 7.92
CA LEU A 355 -10.61 -12.61 9.23
C LEU A 355 -11.43 -13.71 9.92
N ALA A 356 -12.23 -14.47 9.17
CA ALA A 356 -12.97 -15.61 9.69
C ALA A 356 -12.04 -16.74 10.17
N GLU A 357 -10.98 -17.06 9.42
CA GLU A 357 -9.94 -18.03 9.80
C GLU A 357 -9.24 -17.69 11.13
N ARG A 358 -9.11 -16.39 11.45
CA ARG A 358 -8.52 -15.90 12.72
C ARG A 358 -9.50 -15.90 13.89
N SER A 359 -10.78 -16.19 13.65
CA SER A 359 -11.88 -16.02 14.61
C SER A 359 -12.53 -17.31 15.18
N PRO A 360 -11.83 -18.47 15.35
CA PRO A 360 -12.35 -19.56 16.17
C PRO A 360 -11.60 -19.76 17.50
N GLY A 361 -12.08 -19.10 18.56
CA GLY A 361 -12.16 -19.71 19.91
C GLY A 361 -10.90 -20.23 20.62
N GLU A 362 -9.69 -19.70 20.33
CA GLU A 362 -8.50 -20.09 21.10
C GLU A 362 -8.41 -19.34 22.44
N ASP A 363 -8.84 -20.02 23.51
CA ASP A 363 -8.44 -19.71 24.88
C ASP A 363 -6.90 -19.79 24.94
N VAL A 364 -6.20 -18.66 25.13
CA VAL A 364 -4.72 -18.61 25.12
C VAL A 364 -4.15 -19.15 26.43
N THR A 365 -4.40 -20.43 26.68
CA THR A 365 -3.75 -21.24 27.71
C THR A 365 -3.36 -22.62 27.14
N SER A 366 -2.06 -22.91 27.15
CA SER A 366 -1.41 -24.19 26.84
C SER A 366 -1.06 -24.54 25.38
N ILE A 367 -0.15 -23.79 24.74
CA ILE A 367 0.89 -24.39 23.88
C ILE A 367 2.28 -23.79 24.15
N ILE A 368 2.82 -24.02 25.36
CA ILE A 368 4.28 -24.19 25.54
C ILE A 368 4.48 -25.35 26.51
N ARG A 369 4.88 -26.50 25.98
CA ARG A 369 5.47 -27.59 26.76
C ARG A 369 6.91 -27.76 26.26
N PRO A 370 7.94 -27.39 27.05
CA PRO A 370 9.32 -27.59 26.63
C PRO A 370 9.63 -29.10 26.54
N PRO A 371 10.57 -29.52 25.68
CA PRO A 371 10.96 -30.92 25.57
C PRO A 371 11.66 -31.42 26.84
N ASP A 372 11.46 -32.69 27.17
CA ASP A 372 11.96 -33.32 28.39
C ASP A 372 13.50 -33.26 28.50
N VAL A 373 13.99 -32.67 29.58
CA VAL A 373 15.38 -32.84 30.07
C VAL A 373 15.30 -33.56 31.41
N ALA A 374 15.77 -34.80 31.46
CA ALA A 374 15.76 -35.61 32.67
C ALA A 374 16.81 -35.11 33.70
N PRO A 375 16.43 -34.81 34.95
CA PRO A 375 17.39 -34.43 35.99
C PRO A 375 17.88 -35.65 36.79
N THR A 376 19.20 -35.83 36.85
CA THR A 376 19.88 -36.80 37.71
C THR A 376 20.32 -36.18 39.05
N ALA A 377 19.96 -36.84 40.16
CA ALA A 377 20.51 -36.71 41.53
C ALA A 377 20.36 -35.33 42.27
N SER A 378 20.28 -35.22 43.60
CA SER A 378 19.93 -36.19 44.67
C SER A 378 19.74 -35.49 46.04
N VAL A 379 18.62 -35.77 46.76
CA VAL A 379 18.50 -36.10 48.21
C VAL A 379 19.21 -35.19 49.26
N PRO A 380 18.51 -34.60 50.29
CA PRO A 380 17.98 -35.36 51.44
C PRO A 380 16.59 -34.94 52.02
N PRO A 381 16.01 -35.73 52.98
CA PRO A 381 14.56 -35.77 53.24
C PRO A 381 14.13 -35.34 54.68
N TRP A 382 12.97 -35.84 55.15
CA TRP A 382 12.23 -35.59 56.43
C TRP A 382 11.47 -34.26 56.45
N GLY A 383 10.18 -34.12 56.71
CA GLY A 383 9.01 -34.93 57.16
C GLY A 383 7.85 -33.90 57.30
N GLY A 384 6.56 -34.15 57.55
CA GLY A 384 5.74 -35.27 58.00
C GLY A 384 4.43 -34.65 58.57
N LEU A 385 3.38 -35.46 58.85
CA LEU A 385 2.02 -35.05 59.30
C LEU A 385 1.09 -34.53 58.18
N SER A 386 -0.24 -34.66 58.17
CA SER A 386 -1.26 -35.57 58.74
C SER A 386 -2.62 -34.91 58.42
N GLN A 387 -3.62 -35.66 57.95
CA GLN A 387 -5.05 -35.24 57.94
C GLN A 387 -5.78 -35.85 59.17
N PRO A 388 -7.11 -35.66 59.42
CA PRO A 388 -8.11 -34.72 58.84
C PRO A 388 -8.90 -33.92 59.90
N GLY A 389 -9.84 -33.05 59.48
CA GLY A 389 -10.84 -32.39 60.35
C GLY A 389 -12.15 -32.08 59.61
N SER A 390 -13.29 -32.38 60.24
CA SER A 390 -14.64 -32.45 59.64
C SER A 390 -15.48 -31.16 59.72
N TYR A 391 -16.43 -31.00 58.80
CA TYR A 391 -17.56 -30.06 58.90
C TYR A 391 -18.90 -30.68 58.42
N PRO A 392 -20.02 -30.53 59.16
CA PRO A 392 -21.37 -30.95 58.77
C PRO A 392 -22.24 -29.77 58.23
N PRO A 393 -23.48 -30.00 57.76
CA PRO A 393 -23.99 -29.32 56.55
C PRO A 393 -25.27 -28.47 56.72
N GLY A 394 -25.70 -27.80 55.64
CA GLY A 394 -27.10 -27.39 55.44
C GLY A 394 -27.33 -26.29 54.39
N GLY A 395 -28.35 -26.44 53.54
CA GLY A 395 -28.92 -25.35 52.72
C GLY A 395 -28.92 -25.58 51.20
N SER A 396 -29.90 -26.32 50.69
CA SER A 396 -30.16 -26.52 49.25
C SER A 396 -30.78 -25.29 48.57
N VAL A 397 -30.30 -24.94 47.37
CA VAL A 397 -30.86 -23.88 46.51
C VAL A 397 -32.01 -24.42 45.64
N PRO A 398 -33.17 -23.75 45.54
CA PRO A 398 -34.22 -24.08 44.58
C PRO A 398 -34.06 -23.28 43.25
N PRO A 399 -34.51 -23.82 42.10
CA PRO A 399 -34.40 -23.17 40.79
C PRO A 399 -35.59 -22.24 40.49
N LEU A 400 -35.43 -21.33 39.52
CA LEU A 400 -36.52 -20.52 38.96
C LEU A 400 -36.84 -20.90 37.52
N THR A 401 -38.09 -21.33 37.30
CA THR A 401 -38.77 -21.40 36.00
C THR A 401 -40.24 -20.95 36.16
N SER A 402 -40.84 -20.48 35.06
CA SER A 402 -42.28 -20.24 34.80
C SER A 402 -42.97 -18.93 35.26
N VAL A 403 -44.03 -18.58 34.51
CA VAL A 403 -44.83 -17.32 34.41
C VAL A 403 -46.23 -17.75 33.88
N PRO A 404 -47.39 -17.33 34.43
CA PRO A 404 -47.99 -15.96 34.33
C PRO A 404 -48.82 -15.61 35.63
N PRO A 405 -49.92 -14.79 35.67
CA PRO A 405 -50.55 -13.84 34.73
C PRO A 405 -50.89 -12.43 35.32
N ALA A 406 -51.69 -11.64 34.59
CA ALA A 406 -51.82 -10.17 34.69
C ALA A 406 -53.11 -9.59 35.35
N ALA A 407 -53.02 -8.30 35.74
CA ALA A 407 -54.10 -7.27 35.79
C ALA A 407 -53.50 -5.87 36.16
N SER A 408 -54.13 -4.68 36.02
CA SER A 408 -55.05 -4.09 35.00
C SER A 408 -55.36 -2.60 35.31
N PHE A 409 -55.66 -1.77 34.27
CA PHE A 409 -56.33 -0.44 34.29
C PHE A 409 -55.62 0.79 34.93
N PRO A 410 -56.00 2.07 34.62
CA PRO A 410 -56.69 2.66 33.44
C PRO A 410 -55.95 3.95 32.88
N PRO A 411 -56.53 4.79 31.96
CA PRO A 411 -55.73 5.58 30.99
C PRO A 411 -55.90 7.13 30.95
N ALA A 412 -55.06 7.76 30.12
CA ALA A 412 -55.22 9.00 29.30
C ALA A 412 -55.89 10.30 29.85
N ALA A 413 -55.21 11.43 29.64
CA ALA A 413 -55.79 12.78 29.55
C ALA A 413 -55.01 13.66 28.56
N SER A 414 -55.68 14.65 27.95
CA SER A 414 -55.24 15.39 26.74
C SER A 414 -55.02 16.90 26.99
N PHE A 415 -54.78 17.66 25.89
CA PHE A 415 -54.85 19.14 25.71
C PHE A 415 -53.55 19.97 25.89
N PRO A 416 -53.40 21.13 25.22
CA PRO A 416 -53.91 21.55 23.89
C PRO A 416 -52.85 22.27 23.00
N PRO A 417 -53.16 22.61 21.73
CA PRO A 417 -52.28 23.40 20.85
C PRO A 417 -52.68 24.90 20.73
N VAL A 418 -51.67 25.78 20.60
CA VAL A 418 -51.75 27.21 20.24
C VAL A 418 -50.39 27.57 19.58
N GLY A 419 -50.22 28.40 18.56
CA GLY A 419 -51.10 29.28 17.77
C GLY A 419 -50.26 30.50 17.29
N ALA A 420 -50.33 30.87 16.00
CA ALA A 420 -49.41 31.85 15.40
C ALA A 420 -49.86 33.32 15.57
N ALA A 421 -48.91 34.28 15.67
CA ALA A 421 -48.97 35.64 15.08
C ALA A 421 -47.78 36.58 15.46
N SER A 422 -47.24 37.27 14.45
CA SER A 422 -46.77 38.70 14.42
C SER A 422 -45.66 39.25 15.37
N GLY A 423 -44.73 40.05 14.79
CA GLY A 423 -43.68 40.85 15.49
C GLY A 423 -44.17 42.23 16.00
N PRO A 424 -43.35 43.32 16.13
CA PRO A 424 -41.95 43.52 15.67
C PRO A 424 -40.98 44.25 16.65
N GLY A 425 -39.69 44.40 16.27
CA GLY A 425 -38.95 45.67 16.48
C GLY A 425 -37.78 45.78 17.50
N ALA A 426 -36.71 46.47 17.05
CA ALA A 426 -35.63 47.15 17.79
C ALA A 426 -34.49 46.33 18.48
N GLY A 427 -33.22 46.69 18.15
CA GLY A 427 -31.99 46.36 18.90
C GLY A 427 -31.56 47.52 19.85
N PRO A 428 -30.26 47.80 20.12
CA PRO A 428 -29.02 47.27 19.51
C PRO A 428 -27.84 46.98 20.50
N SER A 429 -26.62 46.73 19.96
CA SER A 429 -25.29 46.78 20.62
C SER A 429 -24.94 45.59 21.54
N GLN A 430 -23.71 45.06 21.69
CA GLN A 430 -22.33 45.38 21.26
C GLN A 430 -21.47 44.11 21.59
N ALA A 431 -20.22 43.88 21.17
CA ALA A 431 -19.50 43.98 19.90
C ALA A 431 -18.25 43.06 20.00
N ASP A 432 -17.63 42.72 18.87
CA ASP A 432 -16.48 41.81 18.77
C ASP A 432 -15.33 42.50 17.98
N PRO A 433 -14.06 42.45 18.44
CA PRO A 433 -12.88 42.89 17.69
C PRO A 433 -12.01 41.67 17.25
N ASP A 434 -11.21 41.70 16.17
CA ASP A 434 -10.86 42.78 15.26
C ASP A 434 -10.36 42.18 13.93
N ALA A 435 -10.65 42.80 12.78
CA ALA A 435 -10.05 42.45 11.50
C ALA A 435 -10.01 43.68 10.59
N THR A 436 -8.83 44.28 10.42
CA THR A 436 -8.66 45.54 9.66
C THR A 436 -8.03 45.33 8.28
N VAL A 437 -8.53 46.10 7.32
CA VAL A 437 -8.30 46.05 5.86
C VAL A 437 -7.25 47.08 5.40
N ILE A 438 -6.51 46.77 4.33
CA ILE A 438 -6.05 47.72 3.29
C ILE A 438 -6.05 46.95 1.95
N GLY A 439 -6.49 47.44 0.79
CA GLY A 439 -7.11 48.71 0.40
C GLY A 439 -6.99 48.91 -1.13
N ASN A 440 -8.01 49.49 -1.79
CA ASN A 440 -8.06 49.67 -3.26
C ASN A 440 -8.77 51.01 -3.60
N PRO A 441 -8.35 51.80 -4.62
CA PRO A 441 -9.19 52.93 -5.08
C PRO A 441 -9.27 53.20 -6.61
N GLY A 442 -10.47 53.62 -7.07
CA GLY A 442 -10.74 54.27 -8.38
C GLY A 442 -11.88 53.58 -9.17
N ALA A 443 -13.16 53.96 -9.15
CA ALA A 443 -13.84 55.24 -9.51
C ALA A 443 -13.76 55.58 -11.03
N SER A 444 -14.80 56.02 -11.76
CA SER A 444 -16.23 56.30 -11.49
C SER A 444 -17.04 56.47 -12.84
N PRO A 445 -18.37 56.69 -12.86
CA PRO A 445 -19.27 56.40 -14.02
C PRO A 445 -19.87 57.63 -14.77
N ARG A 446 -20.66 57.40 -15.87
CA ARG A 446 -21.92 58.12 -16.25
C ARG A 446 -22.57 57.72 -17.61
N ASP A 447 -23.82 57.23 -17.53
CA ASP A 447 -25.06 57.69 -18.22
C ASP A 447 -25.29 57.70 -19.78
N PRO A 448 -26.56 57.77 -20.28
CA PRO A 448 -27.01 56.97 -21.44
C PRO A 448 -27.68 57.74 -22.61
N GLY A 449 -28.14 57.04 -23.68
CA GLY A 449 -29.02 57.64 -24.70
C GLY A 449 -29.49 56.77 -25.90
N VAL A 450 -30.79 56.39 -25.88
CA VAL A 450 -31.81 56.45 -26.96
C VAL A 450 -31.46 56.17 -28.45
N GLY A 451 -32.22 55.26 -29.10
CA GLY A 451 -32.97 55.63 -30.33
C GLY A 451 -33.02 54.70 -31.56
N GLY A 452 -34.21 54.15 -31.86
CA GLY A 452 -34.67 53.69 -33.20
C GLY A 452 -34.09 52.35 -33.73
N GLY A 453 -34.79 51.59 -34.60
CA GLY A 453 -36.13 51.71 -35.17
C GLY A 453 -36.46 50.51 -36.08
N VAL A 454 -37.74 50.18 -36.27
CA VAL A 454 -38.23 49.03 -37.07
C VAL A 454 -38.52 49.46 -38.52
N PRO A 455 -38.33 48.58 -39.52
CA PRO A 455 -39.46 48.21 -40.38
C PRO A 455 -39.55 46.70 -40.68
N ALA A 456 -40.68 46.25 -41.21
CA ALA A 456 -41.07 44.84 -41.31
C ALA A 456 -41.29 44.35 -42.76
N ALA A 457 -41.13 43.03 -42.95
CA ALA A 457 -41.73 42.16 -43.99
C ALA A 457 -41.37 42.45 -45.48
N PRO A 458 -41.49 41.47 -46.40
CA PRO A 458 -42.76 40.82 -46.75
C PRO A 458 -42.75 39.27 -46.77
N GLN A 459 -43.94 38.71 -47.02
CA GLN A 459 -44.29 37.28 -47.05
C GLN A 459 -44.08 36.65 -48.44
N THR A 460 -43.83 35.34 -48.49
CA THR A 460 -44.32 34.44 -49.54
C THR A 460 -44.48 33.01 -49.01
N ALA A 461 -45.69 32.44 -49.12
CA ALA A 461 -45.92 30.99 -49.07
C ALA A 461 -45.81 30.39 -50.49
N PRO A 462 -45.81 29.05 -50.64
CA PRO A 462 -47.08 28.45 -51.08
C PRO A 462 -47.46 27.15 -50.37
N ASP A 463 -48.75 26.84 -50.40
CA ASP A 463 -49.35 25.58 -49.93
C ASP A 463 -48.98 24.38 -50.80
N PHE A 464 -48.98 23.18 -50.20
CA PHE A 464 -49.51 21.98 -50.86
C PHE A 464 -50.19 21.05 -49.85
N ALA A 465 -51.36 20.53 -50.21
CA ALA A 465 -52.20 19.70 -49.34
C ALA A 465 -51.85 18.19 -49.43
N GLY A 466 -52.06 17.45 -48.33
CA GLY A 466 -51.77 16.01 -48.23
C GLY A 466 -52.48 15.35 -47.05
N THR A 467 -53.77 15.10 -47.21
CA THR A 467 -54.74 14.48 -46.28
C THR A 467 -54.35 13.17 -45.56
N SER A 468 -54.83 13.02 -44.31
CA SER A 468 -55.43 11.79 -43.70
C SER A 468 -54.54 10.54 -43.46
N THR A 469 -54.70 9.68 -42.45
CA THR A 469 -55.59 9.56 -41.25
C THR A 469 -55.10 8.36 -40.40
N THR A 470 -55.39 8.34 -39.08
CA THR A 470 -55.51 7.15 -38.16
C THR A 470 -54.32 6.17 -38.04
N GLY A 471 -53.97 5.59 -36.89
CA GLY A 471 -54.50 5.64 -35.51
C GLY A 471 -54.50 4.24 -34.86
N TYR A 472 -53.97 4.12 -33.62
CA TYR A 472 -54.01 2.93 -32.73
C TYR A 472 -53.37 1.62 -33.30
N ASP A 473 -52.85 0.65 -32.54
CA ASP A 473 -53.01 0.35 -31.11
C ASP A 473 -51.80 -0.44 -30.54
N ALA A 474 -51.79 -0.72 -29.23
CA ALA A 474 -50.77 -1.54 -28.55
C ALA A 474 -51.05 -3.05 -28.63
N SER A 475 -50.02 -3.91 -28.51
CA SER A 475 -50.07 -5.21 -27.79
C SER A 475 -48.72 -5.95 -27.77
N ALA A 476 -48.49 -6.74 -26.72
CA ALA A 476 -47.32 -7.62 -26.56
C ALA A 476 -47.60 -9.05 -27.07
N ALA A 477 -46.56 -9.81 -27.41
CA ALA A 477 -46.65 -11.26 -27.58
C ALA A 477 -45.34 -11.98 -27.18
N THR A 478 -45.46 -12.95 -26.29
CA THR A 478 -44.43 -13.92 -25.88
C THR A 478 -44.26 -15.01 -26.94
N VAL A 479 -43.04 -15.54 -27.13
CA VAL A 479 -42.82 -16.85 -27.77
C VAL A 479 -41.90 -17.71 -26.89
N LEU A 480 -42.26 -18.98 -26.72
CA LEU A 480 -41.54 -20.02 -25.98
C LEU A 480 -40.94 -21.08 -26.93
N GLY A 481 -39.83 -21.66 -26.52
CA GLY A 481 -39.16 -22.84 -27.10
C GLY A 481 -37.73 -22.90 -26.55
N GLY A 482 -37.23 -23.96 -25.90
CA GLY A 482 -37.50 -25.38 -26.11
C GLY A 482 -36.36 -25.96 -26.97
N MET A 483 -35.13 -25.96 -26.47
CA MET A 483 -34.49 -27.06 -25.72
C MET A 483 -34.34 -28.36 -26.52
N GLU A 484 -33.10 -28.65 -26.97
CA GLU A 484 -32.60 -30.03 -27.01
C GLU A 484 -31.07 -30.06 -26.86
N VAL A 485 -30.53 -31.23 -26.48
CA VAL A 485 -29.17 -31.46 -25.96
C VAL A 485 -28.42 -32.42 -26.87
N VAL A 486 -27.19 -32.09 -27.28
CA VAL A 486 -26.20 -33.08 -27.78
C VAL A 486 -24.77 -32.70 -27.37
N GLU A 487 -24.19 -33.53 -26.50
CA GLU A 487 -22.75 -33.84 -26.44
C GLU A 487 -22.54 -35.19 -27.19
N PRO A 488 -21.34 -35.61 -27.68
CA PRO A 488 -20.12 -35.64 -26.85
C PRO A 488 -18.71 -35.61 -27.53
N ASN A 489 -17.70 -35.48 -26.65
CA ASN A 489 -16.37 -36.13 -26.63
C ASN A 489 -15.27 -36.01 -27.73
N ALA A 490 -14.11 -35.55 -27.24
CA ALA A 490 -12.78 -36.17 -27.28
C ALA A 490 -11.98 -36.32 -28.60
N GLY A 491 -10.75 -35.80 -28.59
CA GLY A 491 -9.67 -36.22 -29.51
C GLY A 491 -8.56 -35.20 -29.77
N GLY A 492 -7.41 -35.35 -29.12
CA GLY A 492 -6.10 -35.01 -29.72
C GLY A 492 -5.31 -36.30 -29.98
N PRO A 493 -4.02 -36.27 -30.40
CA PRO A 493 -3.17 -35.13 -30.78
C PRO A 493 -2.56 -35.29 -32.20
N GLY A 494 -1.65 -34.40 -32.62
CA GLY A 494 -0.72 -34.68 -33.73
C GLY A 494 -0.29 -33.44 -34.53
N GLY A 495 1.02 -33.18 -34.63
CA GLY A 495 1.58 -32.07 -35.40
C GLY A 495 2.00 -32.48 -36.82
N GLY A 496 2.38 -31.48 -37.64
CA GLY A 496 2.97 -31.70 -38.96
C GLY A 496 3.16 -30.41 -39.76
N TYR A 497 4.41 -29.96 -39.91
CA TYR A 497 4.79 -29.01 -40.96
C TYR A 497 4.62 -29.66 -42.35
N PRO A 498 4.45 -28.85 -43.41
CA PRO A 498 5.50 -28.87 -44.42
C PRO A 498 5.99 -27.47 -44.85
N ALA A 499 7.09 -27.45 -45.60
CA ALA A 499 7.82 -26.25 -46.03
C ALA A 499 7.94 -26.14 -47.57
N GLY A 500 8.46 -25.01 -48.04
CA GLY A 500 8.76 -24.66 -49.45
C GLY A 500 7.82 -23.57 -49.98
N GLY A 501 8.25 -22.48 -50.64
CA GLY A 501 9.52 -22.14 -51.31
C GLY A 501 9.20 -21.68 -52.75
N GLY A 502 9.82 -20.67 -53.39
CA GLY A 502 10.89 -19.73 -53.02
C GLY A 502 11.17 -18.72 -54.17
N GLY A 503 12.28 -17.96 -54.10
CA GLY A 503 12.73 -16.93 -55.08
C GLY A 503 12.48 -15.49 -54.60
N GLY A 504 13.39 -14.50 -54.64
CA GLY A 504 14.68 -14.32 -55.35
C GLY A 504 14.46 -13.49 -56.63
N ALA A 505 15.05 -12.31 -56.89
CA ALA A 505 15.99 -11.41 -56.19
C ALA A 505 15.75 -9.94 -56.72
N GLY A 506 16.37 -8.82 -56.32
CA GLY A 506 17.46 -8.50 -55.37
C GLY A 506 18.49 -7.51 -55.99
N GLY A 507 18.64 -6.27 -55.49
CA GLY A 507 19.53 -5.26 -56.10
C GLY A 507 19.68 -3.89 -55.39
N GLY A 508 20.89 -3.63 -54.88
CA GLY A 508 21.64 -2.35 -54.73
C GLY A 508 20.96 -0.98 -54.51
N GLY A 509 21.32 -0.31 -53.41
CA GLY A 509 20.92 1.07 -53.11
C GLY A 509 21.82 2.19 -53.68
N ALA A 510 21.46 3.45 -53.39
CA ALA A 510 22.34 4.64 -53.29
C ALA A 510 21.56 5.90 -52.83
N ALA A 511 22.26 6.87 -52.26
CA ALA A 511 21.87 8.27 -52.02
C ALA A 511 23.09 9.17 -52.35
N PRO A 512 23.06 10.53 -52.27
CA PRO A 512 21.98 11.54 -52.23
C PRO A 512 22.11 12.52 -53.44
N PRO A 513 21.63 13.80 -53.38
CA PRO A 513 22.59 14.93 -53.28
C PRO A 513 22.07 16.23 -52.58
N ALA A 514 22.95 17.24 -52.48
CA ALA A 514 22.69 18.62 -52.03
C ALA A 514 23.73 19.59 -52.67
N ALA A 515 23.80 20.92 -52.52
CA ALA A 515 23.08 21.96 -51.74
C ALA A 515 23.35 23.37 -52.37
N HIS A 516 22.55 24.42 -52.12
CA HIS A 516 22.97 25.83 -52.40
C HIS A 516 22.45 26.89 -51.40
N ARG A 517 23.10 28.08 -51.40
CA ARG A 517 23.11 29.14 -50.36
C ARG A 517 22.36 30.44 -50.77
N ALA A 518 21.94 31.30 -49.82
CA ALA A 518 22.61 32.60 -49.50
C ALA A 518 21.74 33.70 -48.80
N GLY A 519 22.33 34.42 -47.81
CA GLY A 519 21.96 35.79 -47.34
C GLY A 519 20.73 35.95 -46.42
N GLY A 520 20.64 36.88 -45.46
CA GLY A 520 21.63 37.80 -44.87
C GLY A 520 20.99 39.10 -44.31
N GLY A 521 21.07 39.38 -42.99
CA GLY A 521 20.64 40.68 -42.41
C GLY A 521 20.40 40.71 -40.89
N GLY A 522 20.81 41.80 -40.23
CA GLY A 522 20.46 42.22 -38.86
C GLY A 522 20.44 43.77 -38.79
N PRO A 523 20.42 44.46 -37.63
CA PRO A 523 20.50 43.99 -36.23
C PRO A 523 19.44 44.59 -35.26
N GLY A 524 19.43 44.16 -33.99
CA GLY A 524 18.70 44.82 -32.89
C GLY A 524 18.93 44.14 -31.53
N ARG A 525 19.27 44.89 -30.47
CA ARG A 525 19.80 44.34 -29.19
C ARG A 525 19.07 44.89 -27.94
N ARG A 526 18.86 44.01 -26.94
CA ARG A 526 18.38 44.16 -25.53
C ARG A 526 17.10 43.33 -25.31
N GLY A 527 16.95 42.50 -24.26
CA GLY A 527 17.87 42.08 -23.19
C GLY A 527 17.16 41.12 -22.20
N SER A 528 17.94 40.52 -21.29
CA SER A 528 17.56 39.64 -20.14
C SER A 528 16.90 38.27 -20.39
N HIS A 529 17.67 37.23 -20.03
CA HIS A 529 17.31 36.09 -19.18
C HIS A 529 16.20 35.12 -19.63
N GLY A 530 16.64 33.99 -20.16
CA GLY A 530 15.92 32.72 -20.26
C GLY A 530 16.92 31.63 -20.62
N GLY A 531 16.97 30.53 -19.86
CA GLY A 531 17.90 29.44 -20.09
C GLY A 531 17.33 28.36 -21.02
N SER A 532 18.20 27.60 -21.68
CA SER A 532 17.85 26.26 -22.18
C SER A 532 19.09 25.40 -22.47
N SER A 533 19.02 24.15 -22.00
CA SER A 533 19.51 22.92 -22.65
C SER A 533 20.80 22.95 -23.49
N GLY A 534 21.84 22.27 -22.99
CA GLY A 534 22.88 21.63 -23.79
C GLY A 534 23.09 20.20 -23.30
N GLY A 535 22.40 19.22 -23.91
CA GLY A 535 22.48 17.82 -23.49
C GLY A 535 23.76 17.14 -23.99
N TRP A 536 24.51 16.53 -23.07
CA TRP A 536 25.72 15.72 -23.34
C TRP A 536 25.49 14.24 -22.94
N PRO A 537 26.27 13.29 -23.49
CA PRO A 537 25.84 11.90 -23.62
C PRO A 537 26.02 11.05 -22.36
N ARG A 538 25.28 9.94 -22.32
CA ARG A 538 25.27 8.91 -21.25
C ARG A 538 26.66 8.35 -20.97
N THR A 539 27.24 8.66 -19.82
CA THR A 539 28.16 7.81 -19.02
C THR A 539 28.43 8.47 -17.67
N THR A 540 28.86 7.68 -16.68
CA THR A 540 29.26 8.06 -15.31
C THR A 540 28.20 8.68 -14.37
N ILE A 541 27.60 7.83 -13.52
CA ILE A 541 27.30 8.15 -12.12
C ILE A 541 27.86 7.01 -11.26
N ALA A 542 29.03 7.24 -10.67
CA ALA A 542 29.67 6.39 -9.67
C ALA A 542 30.68 7.26 -8.89
N ALA A 543 30.18 8.25 -8.13
CA ALA A 543 30.95 9.11 -7.24
C ALA A 543 30.02 10.03 -6.41
N ALA A 544 29.46 9.55 -5.30
CA ALA A 544 28.69 10.40 -4.38
C ALA A 544 28.64 9.89 -2.91
N VAL A 545 29.69 9.22 -2.40
CA VAL A 545 29.78 8.86 -0.96
C VAL A 545 31.13 9.29 -0.32
N ALA A 546 32.19 9.54 -1.11
CA ALA A 546 33.51 9.89 -0.60
C ALA A 546 33.71 11.42 -0.41
N ALA A 547 33.05 12.04 0.58
CA ALA A 547 33.32 13.43 0.97
C ALA A 547 32.86 13.87 2.39
N ILE A 548 33.42 13.30 3.46
CA ILE A 548 33.54 14.02 4.75
C ILE A 548 35.01 14.02 5.18
N VAL A 549 35.50 15.20 5.57
CA VAL A 549 36.94 15.53 5.63
C VAL A 549 37.53 15.27 7.02
N PHE A 550 38.54 14.41 7.10
CA PHE A 550 39.49 14.41 8.22
C PHE A 550 40.55 15.51 8.01
N ILE A 551 40.57 16.53 8.88
CA ILE A 551 41.69 17.46 8.98
C ILE A 551 42.72 16.88 9.95
N VAL A 552 43.88 16.49 9.44
CA VAL A 552 45.04 16.10 10.26
C VAL A 552 45.75 17.35 10.76
N GLY A 553 45.76 17.57 12.07
CA GLY A 553 46.59 18.56 12.76
C GLY A 553 47.60 17.88 13.68
N ALA A 554 48.84 17.71 13.23
CA ALA A 554 49.89 17.08 14.03
C ALA A 554 50.68 18.11 14.86
N ALA A 555 50.86 17.86 16.16
CA ALA A 555 52.09 18.10 16.93
C ALA A 555 51.88 17.93 18.46
N ALA A 556 52.60 17.00 19.09
CA ALA A 556 53.38 17.26 20.33
C ALA A 556 54.17 16.02 20.77
N LEU A 557 55.46 16.21 21.07
CA LEU A 557 56.34 15.23 21.71
C LEU A 557 56.29 15.41 23.24
N GLY A 558 56.45 14.33 24.02
CA GLY A 558 56.61 14.39 25.48
C GLY A 558 56.37 13.02 26.14
N LEU A 559 57.36 12.14 26.28
CA LEU A 559 58.44 12.13 27.28
C LEU A 559 57.99 11.82 28.72
N VAL A 560 58.05 10.51 29.06
CA VAL A 560 58.51 9.89 30.32
C VAL A 560 58.30 10.64 31.66
N VAL A 561 57.57 10.00 32.59
CA VAL A 561 58.04 9.78 33.99
C VAL A 561 57.52 8.41 34.49
N THR A 562 58.42 7.62 35.10
CA THR A 562 58.10 6.39 35.85
C THR A 562 58.08 6.64 37.37
N ARG A 563 57.15 6.00 38.08
CA ARG A 563 57.17 5.71 39.53
C ARG A 563 56.01 4.74 39.82
N GLY A 564 56.14 3.63 40.55
CA GLY A 564 57.24 3.14 41.37
C GLY A 564 56.92 3.29 42.85
N GLY A 565 56.49 2.20 43.50
CA GLY A 565 56.11 2.17 44.92
C GLY A 565 55.37 0.88 45.28
N ASP A 566 56.12 -0.15 45.68
CA ASP A 566 55.62 -1.34 46.37
C ASP A 566 55.39 -1.04 47.88
N ASP A 567 54.51 -1.80 48.55
CA ASP A 567 54.80 -2.40 49.88
C ASP A 567 53.62 -3.28 50.42
N ASP A 568 53.88 -4.58 50.42
CA ASP A 568 53.55 -5.64 51.40
C ASP A 568 52.22 -5.77 52.20
N SER A 569 51.48 -6.85 51.86
CA SER A 569 51.16 -8.01 52.73
C SER A 569 50.17 -7.88 53.93
N PRO A 570 49.64 -9.00 54.51
CA PRO A 570 48.66 -9.86 53.85
C PRO A 570 47.45 -10.25 54.75
N THR A 571 46.27 -10.53 54.17
CA THR A 571 45.18 -11.23 54.89
C THR A 571 44.75 -12.51 54.18
N SER A 572 44.97 -13.64 54.86
CA SER A 572 44.61 -14.97 54.41
C SER A 572 43.09 -15.16 54.36
N VAL A 573 42.55 -15.47 53.17
CA VAL A 573 41.19 -16.02 53.02
C VAL A 573 41.28 -17.34 52.27
N LEU A 574 40.52 -18.32 52.75
CA LEU A 574 40.54 -19.71 52.28
C LEU A 574 40.11 -19.83 50.81
N PRO A 575 40.70 -20.74 50.01
CA PRO A 575 40.24 -20.98 48.66
C PRO A 575 38.88 -21.70 48.69
N ILE A 576 37.82 -20.99 48.29
CA ILE A 576 36.56 -21.62 47.90
C ILE A 576 36.81 -22.33 46.56
N ALA A 577 36.27 -23.53 46.41
CA ALA A 577 36.49 -24.37 45.23
C ALA A 577 36.18 -23.60 43.93
N GLY A 578 37.09 -23.70 42.96
CA GLY A 578 36.90 -23.07 41.66
C GLY A 578 35.63 -23.57 40.98
N GLY A 579 34.76 -22.63 40.59
CA GLY A 579 33.79 -22.90 39.53
C GLY A 579 34.52 -23.32 38.24
N PRO A 580 33.81 -23.94 37.28
CA PRO A 580 34.43 -24.44 36.07
C PRO A 580 35.19 -23.31 35.36
N THR A 581 36.51 -23.43 35.33
CA THR A 581 37.35 -22.56 34.51
C THR A 581 36.89 -22.72 33.07
N SER A 582 36.44 -21.62 32.45
CA SER A 582 36.32 -21.55 31.00
C SER A 582 37.61 -22.11 30.40
N PRO A 583 37.54 -22.99 29.38
CA PRO A 583 38.75 -23.47 28.73
C PRO A 583 39.55 -22.24 28.26
N PRO A 584 40.88 -22.26 28.37
CA PRO A 584 41.69 -21.16 27.85
C PRO A 584 41.33 -20.94 26.39
N ALA A 585 41.19 -19.66 26.00
CA ALA A 585 40.84 -19.27 24.64
C ALA A 585 41.64 -20.11 23.65
N SER A 586 40.94 -20.88 22.81
CA SER A 586 41.58 -21.82 21.90
C SER A 586 42.57 -21.05 21.06
N VAL A 587 43.86 -21.33 21.23
CA VAL A 587 44.91 -20.82 20.34
C VAL A 587 44.47 -21.20 18.94
N ALA A 588 44.27 -20.21 18.07
CA ALA A 588 43.81 -20.46 16.71
C ALA A 588 44.75 -21.49 16.06
N PRO A 589 44.23 -22.57 15.47
CA PRO A 589 45.08 -23.52 14.76
C PRO A 589 45.82 -22.77 13.66
N ALA A 590 47.07 -23.17 13.40
CA ALA A 590 47.82 -22.68 12.24
C ALA A 590 46.98 -22.90 10.96
N PRO A 591 47.07 -22.02 9.95
CA PRO A 591 46.19 -22.07 8.79
C PRO A 591 46.24 -23.43 8.12
N GLU A 592 45.14 -24.17 8.20
CA GLU A 592 44.98 -25.46 7.54
C GLU A 592 44.92 -25.21 6.03
N THR A 593 45.89 -25.76 5.30
CA THR A 593 45.88 -25.74 3.84
C THR A 593 44.64 -26.46 3.34
N ALA A 594 43.79 -25.78 2.57
CA ALA A 594 42.52 -26.31 2.08
C ALA A 594 42.68 -27.70 1.45
N GLY A 595 42.12 -28.71 2.12
CA GLY A 595 42.01 -30.06 1.57
C GLY A 595 40.99 -30.11 0.44
N PRO A 596 40.99 -31.17 -0.39
CA PRO A 596 39.88 -31.39 -1.33
C PRO A 596 38.58 -31.51 -0.51
N ASN A 597 37.63 -30.63 -0.80
CA ASN A 597 36.36 -30.43 -0.06
C ASN A 597 36.42 -29.56 1.21
N MET A 598 37.44 -28.71 1.39
CA MET A 598 37.39 -27.59 2.33
C MET A 598 37.08 -26.27 1.59
N VAL A 599 36.26 -25.41 2.20
CA VAL A 599 36.02 -24.02 1.74
C VAL A 599 36.35 -23.08 2.90
N LEU A 600 37.24 -22.11 2.66
CA LEU A 600 37.66 -21.12 3.64
C LEU A 600 36.88 -19.81 3.46
N VAL A 601 36.13 -19.43 4.49
CA VAL A 601 35.34 -18.19 4.56
C VAL A 601 35.90 -17.33 5.68
N ALA A 602 36.17 -16.04 5.43
CA ALA A 602 36.50 -15.09 6.50
C ALA A 602 35.93 -13.69 6.26
N GLY A 603 36.21 -12.74 7.16
CA GLY A 603 35.85 -11.33 6.99
C GLY A 603 34.84 -10.86 8.02
N SER A 604 33.96 -9.93 7.63
CA SER A 604 33.12 -9.15 8.54
C SER A 604 32.36 -10.00 9.57
N ALA A 605 32.52 -9.66 10.85
CA ALA A 605 31.72 -10.20 11.95
C ALA A 605 30.20 -10.00 11.77
N GLU A 606 29.80 -9.02 10.95
CA GLU A 606 28.41 -8.79 10.55
C GLU A 606 27.91 -9.84 9.54
N VAL A 607 28.80 -10.41 8.72
CA VAL A 607 28.44 -11.39 7.67
C VAL A 607 28.78 -12.83 8.06
N ALA A 608 29.49 -13.04 9.17
CA ALA A 608 29.72 -14.36 9.74
C ALA A 608 28.41 -15.12 10.06
N PRO A 609 27.39 -14.55 10.75
CA PRO A 609 26.16 -15.28 11.09
C PRO A 609 25.38 -15.79 9.88
N ILE A 610 25.26 -14.98 8.82
CA ILE A 610 24.56 -15.39 7.58
C ILE A 610 25.36 -16.46 6.82
N SER A 611 26.70 -16.44 6.89
CA SER A 611 27.58 -17.46 6.28
C SER A 611 27.58 -18.78 7.07
N GLU A 612 27.49 -18.72 8.40
CA GLU A 612 27.31 -19.85 9.30
C GLU A 612 25.94 -20.51 9.10
N THR A 613 24.86 -19.72 8.98
CA THR A 613 23.52 -20.23 8.64
C THR A 613 23.51 -20.88 7.26
N ALA A 614 24.19 -20.29 6.27
CA ALA A 614 24.38 -20.91 4.95
C ALA A 614 25.06 -22.28 5.07
N TYR A 615 26.16 -22.39 5.83
CA TYR A 615 26.83 -23.67 6.05
C TYR A 615 25.96 -24.67 6.83
N ALA A 616 25.21 -24.20 7.82
CA ALA A 616 24.33 -25.03 8.63
C ALA A 616 23.21 -25.69 7.82
N GLY A 617 22.72 -25.01 6.77
CA GLY A 617 21.87 -25.59 5.73
C GLY A 617 22.66 -26.49 4.77
N PHE A 618 23.77 -26.00 4.21
CA PHE A 618 24.54 -26.68 3.17
C PHE A 618 25.05 -28.06 3.59
N ARG A 619 25.56 -28.22 4.81
CA ARG A 619 26.04 -29.52 5.32
C ARG A 619 24.97 -30.61 5.40
N LYS A 620 23.69 -30.25 5.36
CA LYS A 620 22.56 -31.21 5.30
C LYS A 620 22.40 -31.81 3.90
N VAL A 621 22.77 -31.07 2.85
CA VAL A 621 22.69 -31.52 1.45
C VAL A 621 24.04 -32.00 0.89
N GLN A 622 25.14 -31.45 1.39
CA GLN A 622 26.51 -31.80 0.98
C GLN A 622 27.39 -32.09 2.21
N PRO A 623 27.21 -33.24 2.89
CA PRO A 623 27.92 -33.55 4.13
C PRO A 623 29.44 -33.75 3.96
N ASN A 624 29.91 -33.97 2.73
CA ASN A 624 31.32 -34.25 2.45
C ASN A 624 32.14 -32.97 2.18
N VAL A 625 31.56 -31.77 2.34
CA VAL A 625 32.25 -30.48 2.27
C VAL A 625 32.23 -29.81 3.63
N THR A 626 33.40 -29.37 4.09
CA THR A 626 33.54 -28.57 5.31
C THR A 626 33.75 -27.11 4.93
N VAL A 627 32.89 -26.22 5.44
CA VAL A 627 33.07 -24.77 5.33
C VAL A 627 33.58 -24.26 6.68
N ASN A 628 34.75 -23.64 6.68
CA ASN A 628 35.32 -23.00 7.86
C ASN A 628 35.02 -21.50 7.79
N VAL A 629 34.23 -20.97 8.74
CA VAL A 629 33.87 -19.55 8.81
C VAL A 629 34.64 -18.90 9.95
N ALA A 630 35.49 -17.92 9.62
CA ALA A 630 36.26 -17.13 10.57
C ALA A 630 35.78 -15.67 10.61
N SER A 631 35.53 -15.15 11.80
CA SER A 631 35.08 -13.77 12.01
C SER A 631 36.26 -12.82 12.23
N SER A 632 36.30 -11.70 11.51
CA SER A 632 37.25 -10.59 11.61
C SER A 632 36.64 -9.28 11.08
N THR A 633 37.39 -8.46 10.35
CA THR A 633 36.88 -7.22 9.71
C THR A 633 36.70 -7.41 8.20
N THR A 634 35.91 -6.55 7.57
CA THR A 634 35.72 -6.56 6.11
C THR A 634 37.04 -6.37 5.37
N GLU A 635 37.91 -5.47 5.85
CA GLU A 635 39.22 -5.16 5.26
C GLU A 635 40.21 -6.34 5.37
N ASP A 636 40.26 -7.02 6.53
CA ASP A 636 41.06 -8.23 6.71
C ASP A 636 40.54 -9.39 5.83
N GLY A 637 39.22 -9.53 5.70
CA GLY A 637 38.59 -10.46 4.77
C GLY A 637 38.99 -10.18 3.32
N PHE A 638 38.93 -8.93 2.87
CA PHE A 638 39.38 -8.55 1.52
C PHE A 638 40.88 -8.74 1.31
N ALA A 639 41.72 -8.39 2.29
CA ALA A 639 43.16 -8.61 2.19
C ALA A 639 43.49 -10.11 2.00
N LYS A 640 42.87 -10.99 2.80
CA LYS A 640 43.03 -12.45 2.70
C LYS A 640 42.48 -13.03 1.39
N LEU A 641 41.32 -12.55 0.94
CA LEU A 641 40.73 -12.96 -0.34
C LEU A 641 41.65 -12.58 -1.51
N CYS A 642 42.20 -11.38 -1.49
CA CYS A 642 43.14 -10.88 -2.51
C CYS A 642 44.53 -11.52 -2.47
N ALA A 643 44.93 -12.07 -1.31
CA ALA A 643 46.16 -12.85 -1.14
C ALA A 643 45.98 -14.34 -1.53
N GLY A 644 44.73 -14.79 -1.72
CA GLY A 644 44.41 -16.20 -2.00
C GLY A 644 44.41 -17.10 -0.76
N GLU A 645 44.40 -16.52 0.45
CA GLU A 645 44.40 -17.24 1.72
C GLU A 645 43.02 -17.82 2.10
N ILE A 646 41.95 -17.28 1.51
CA ILE A 646 40.56 -17.74 1.65
C ILE A 646 39.88 -17.81 0.28
N ASP A 647 38.75 -18.52 0.21
CA ASP A 647 37.95 -18.70 -1.01
C ASP A 647 36.83 -17.67 -1.13
N VAL A 648 36.27 -17.28 0.02
CA VAL A 648 35.09 -16.42 0.15
C VAL A 648 35.31 -15.41 1.29
N ALA A 649 34.93 -14.15 1.08
CA ALA A 649 34.91 -13.11 2.11
C ALA A 649 33.49 -12.60 2.39
N GLY A 650 33.08 -12.55 3.65
CA GLY A 650 31.92 -11.78 4.08
C GLY A 650 32.29 -10.31 4.29
N ALA A 651 31.45 -9.38 3.83
CA ALA A 651 31.74 -7.95 3.81
C ALA A 651 30.52 -7.09 4.13
N SER A 652 30.66 -6.15 5.07
CA SER A 652 29.59 -5.20 5.44
C SER A 652 29.55 -3.92 4.60
N PHE A 653 30.37 -3.87 3.55
CA PHE A 653 30.38 -2.82 2.53
C PHE A 653 31.03 -3.35 1.25
N GLU A 654 30.86 -2.64 0.13
CA GLU A 654 31.44 -3.03 -1.16
C GLU A 654 32.98 -3.00 -1.16
N PHE A 655 33.58 -3.87 -1.96
CA PHE A 655 35.03 -3.91 -2.19
C PHE A 655 35.53 -2.64 -2.87
N ASP A 656 36.37 -1.88 -2.16
CA ASP A 656 37.22 -0.83 -2.75
C ASP A 656 38.65 -1.39 -3.01
N PRO A 657 39.26 -1.16 -4.19
CA PRO A 657 40.62 -1.60 -4.49
C PRO A 657 41.70 -1.15 -3.49
N SER A 658 41.48 -0.04 -2.76
CA SER A 658 42.41 0.47 -1.75
C SER A 658 42.59 -0.45 -0.53
N PHE A 659 41.67 -1.40 -0.28
CA PHE A 659 41.84 -2.42 0.76
C PHE A 659 42.81 -3.54 0.37
N SER A 660 43.39 -3.49 -0.84
CA SER A 660 44.28 -4.53 -1.37
C SER A 660 45.61 -3.97 -1.86
N ASN A 661 46.70 -4.63 -1.45
CA ASN A 661 48.02 -4.41 -2.04
C ASN A 661 48.18 -5.09 -3.43
N ASN A 662 47.20 -5.89 -3.87
CA ASN A 662 47.18 -6.56 -5.17
C ASN A 662 46.29 -5.77 -6.15
N ALA A 663 46.93 -4.97 -7.00
CA ALA A 663 46.25 -4.13 -8.00
C ALA A 663 45.38 -4.91 -9.02
N GLY A 664 45.56 -6.22 -9.15
CA GLY A 664 44.73 -7.10 -9.99
C GLY A 664 43.57 -7.78 -9.25
N CYS A 665 43.39 -7.54 -7.95
CA CYS A 665 42.40 -8.29 -7.15
C CYS A 665 40.96 -8.09 -7.62
N ALA A 666 40.58 -6.86 -8.03
CA ALA A 666 39.24 -6.57 -8.53
C ALA A 666 38.83 -7.47 -9.71
N ASP A 667 39.78 -7.81 -10.59
CA ASP A 667 39.56 -8.71 -11.72
C ASP A 667 39.49 -10.19 -11.30
N GLN A 668 40.01 -10.54 -10.12
CA GLN A 668 40.09 -11.91 -9.60
C GLN A 668 38.90 -12.30 -8.71
N ILE A 669 38.14 -11.34 -8.18
CA ILE A 669 36.99 -11.59 -7.28
C ILE A 669 35.64 -11.24 -7.93
N VAL A 670 34.56 -11.74 -7.35
CA VAL A 670 33.17 -11.37 -7.68
C VAL A 670 32.40 -11.12 -6.38
N GLY A 671 31.65 -10.02 -6.32
CA GLY A 671 30.74 -9.72 -5.20
C GLY A 671 29.30 -10.09 -5.52
N PHE A 672 28.58 -10.53 -4.48
CA PHE A 672 27.15 -10.79 -4.46
C PHE A 672 26.56 -10.06 -3.25
N GLU A 673 25.52 -9.27 -3.45
CA GLU A 673 24.76 -8.68 -2.35
C GLU A 673 23.75 -9.71 -1.83
N VAL A 674 23.82 -10.09 -0.55
CA VAL A 674 23.12 -11.28 -0.03
C VAL A 674 21.95 -10.95 0.89
N ALA A 675 22.00 -9.83 1.61
CA ALA A 675 20.93 -9.35 2.47
C ALA A 675 21.07 -7.85 2.75
N HIS A 676 20.08 -7.24 3.38
CA HIS A 676 20.28 -6.00 4.15
C HIS A 676 20.28 -6.32 5.65
N HIS A 677 21.13 -5.62 6.41
CA HIS A 677 21.04 -5.57 7.86
C HIS A 677 20.27 -4.31 8.23
N THR A 678 19.10 -4.48 8.85
CA THR A 678 18.23 -3.37 9.26
C THR A 678 17.99 -3.45 10.76
N LEU A 679 18.27 -2.35 11.47
CA LEU A 679 18.21 -2.24 12.92
C LEU A 679 17.25 -1.12 13.36
N PRO A 680 15.91 -1.35 13.35
CA PRO A 680 14.93 -0.36 13.79
C PRO A 680 15.15 0.06 15.24
N ILE A 681 15.01 1.37 15.50
CA ILE A 681 14.73 1.85 16.86
C ILE A 681 13.21 1.75 17.07
N VAL A 682 12.80 1.09 18.14
CA VAL A 682 11.41 0.79 18.47
C VAL A 682 10.97 1.48 19.74
N VAL A 683 9.69 1.80 19.80
CA VAL A 683 8.96 2.27 20.98
C VAL A 683 7.62 1.54 21.08
N ASN A 684 6.95 1.72 22.22
CA ASN A 684 5.59 1.24 22.39
C ASN A 684 4.61 1.95 21.43
N PRO A 685 3.58 1.27 20.88
CA PRO A 685 2.54 1.92 20.07
C PRO A 685 1.81 3.08 20.78
N GLN A 686 1.74 3.07 22.12
CA GLN A 686 1.15 4.15 22.91
C GLN A 686 2.07 5.38 23.10
N ASN A 687 3.32 5.31 22.63
CA ASN A 687 4.18 6.48 22.47
C ASN A 687 3.73 7.22 21.20
N THR A 688 3.02 8.33 21.38
CA THR A 688 2.43 9.12 20.28
C THR A 688 3.19 10.40 19.96
N TRP A 689 4.28 10.70 20.70
CA TRP A 689 5.04 11.94 20.57
C TRP A 689 6.32 11.77 19.74
N ALA A 690 7.10 10.72 20.00
CA ALA A 690 8.35 10.47 19.30
C ALA A 690 8.06 9.80 17.95
N ARG A 691 7.60 10.57 16.96
CA ARG A 691 7.31 10.04 15.63
C ARG A 691 8.59 9.84 14.83
N CYS A 692 9.36 10.91 14.67
CA CYS A 692 10.59 10.98 13.90
C CYS A 692 11.73 11.55 14.75
N LEU A 693 12.95 11.03 14.55
CA LEU A 693 14.17 11.54 15.16
C LEU A 693 15.24 11.80 14.08
N THR A 694 15.93 12.93 14.18
CA THR A 694 17.13 13.17 13.39
C THR A 694 18.28 12.26 13.83
N LEU A 695 19.18 11.90 12.92
CA LEU A 695 20.37 11.10 13.26
C LEU A 695 21.21 11.73 14.39
N ASP A 696 21.26 13.07 14.48
CA ASP A 696 21.94 13.79 15.56
C ASP A 696 21.22 13.67 16.92
N GLN A 697 19.89 13.55 16.95
CA GLN A 697 19.16 13.20 18.18
C GLN A 697 19.44 11.76 18.58
N VAL A 698 19.39 10.82 17.63
CA VAL A 698 19.71 9.40 17.87
C VAL A 698 21.12 9.24 18.45
N ARG A 699 22.11 9.93 17.87
CA ARG A 699 23.48 10.04 18.41
C ARG A 699 23.49 10.53 19.86
N LYS A 700 22.89 11.69 20.14
CA LYS A 700 22.85 12.25 21.51
C LYS A 700 22.15 11.33 22.51
N ILE A 701 21.17 10.54 22.07
CA ILE A 701 20.50 9.55 22.90
C ILE A 701 21.46 8.40 23.23
N TRP A 702 22.09 7.78 22.23
CA TRP A 702 22.82 6.52 22.37
C TRP A 702 24.32 6.65 22.65
N ASP A 703 24.91 7.85 22.60
CA ASP A 703 26.35 8.07 22.83
C ASP A 703 26.80 7.65 24.25
N ALA A 704 28.05 7.19 24.33
CA ALA A 704 28.72 6.85 25.57
C ALA A 704 28.76 8.06 26.52
N GLY A 705 28.09 7.91 27.67
CA GLY A 705 28.02 8.95 28.70
C GLY A 705 26.85 9.94 28.55
N SER A 706 25.95 9.74 27.56
CA SER A 706 24.73 10.54 27.38
C SER A 706 23.99 10.81 28.69
N LYS A 707 23.48 12.05 28.83
CA LYS A 707 22.69 12.51 29.98
C LYS A 707 21.20 12.57 29.71
N ILE A 708 20.77 12.29 28.48
CA ILE A 708 19.36 12.21 28.11
C ILE A 708 18.75 11.00 28.82
N ASN A 709 17.82 11.24 29.71
CA ASN A 709 17.04 10.24 30.44
C ASN A 709 15.54 10.56 30.47
N ARG A 710 15.12 11.68 29.88
CA ARG A 710 13.71 12.11 29.76
C ARG A 710 13.36 12.49 28.32
N TRP A 711 12.13 12.21 27.91
CA TRP A 711 11.68 12.47 26.54
C TRP A 711 11.78 13.95 26.15
N SER A 712 11.44 14.86 27.07
CA SER A 712 11.58 16.32 26.88
C SER A 712 13.02 16.83 26.71
N GLU A 713 14.05 16.00 26.96
CA GLU A 713 15.47 16.34 26.73
C GLU A 713 15.92 16.01 25.30
N ILE A 714 15.12 15.24 24.54
CA ILE A 714 15.32 14.97 23.11
C ILE A 714 14.70 16.08 22.26
N ASP A 715 13.48 16.48 22.62
CA ASP A 715 12.73 17.59 22.03
C ASP A 715 11.81 18.19 23.10
N SER A 716 11.80 19.53 23.23
CA SER A 716 11.01 20.23 24.26
C SER A 716 9.49 20.09 24.11
N SER A 717 8.99 19.63 22.96
CA SER A 717 7.57 19.32 22.72
C SER A 717 7.15 17.95 23.28
N PHE A 718 8.11 17.06 23.57
CA PHE A 718 7.85 15.74 24.12
C PHE A 718 7.53 15.82 25.64
N PRO A 719 6.78 14.86 26.19
CA PRO A 719 6.42 14.87 27.61
C PRO A 719 7.66 14.80 28.51
N ASN A 720 7.58 15.44 29.67
CA ASN A 720 8.63 15.36 30.69
C ASN A 720 8.49 14.06 31.50
N GLU A 721 8.69 12.93 30.82
CA GLU A 721 8.64 11.56 31.36
C GLU A 721 9.99 10.87 31.18
N PRO A 722 10.38 9.92 32.05
CA PRO A 722 11.63 9.17 31.91
C PRO A 722 11.62 8.28 30.67
N ILE A 723 12.81 7.84 30.23
CA ILE A 723 12.99 6.86 29.15
C ILE A 723 13.63 5.60 29.74
N ALA A 724 13.02 4.45 29.49
CA ALA A 724 13.64 3.15 29.75
C ALA A 724 14.39 2.69 28.49
N PHE A 725 15.72 2.52 28.57
CA PHE A 725 16.53 2.06 27.44
C PHE A 725 16.74 0.55 27.53
N VAL A 726 16.41 -0.16 26.45
CA VAL A 726 16.56 -1.63 26.35
C VAL A 726 17.26 -1.97 25.02
N GLY A 727 18.08 -3.01 24.97
CA GLY A 727 18.75 -3.41 23.73
C GLY A 727 19.38 -4.80 23.81
N PRO A 728 19.89 -5.32 22.67
CA PRO A 728 20.66 -6.56 22.64
C PRO A 728 21.92 -6.46 23.51
N ALA A 729 22.42 -7.61 23.96
CA ALA A 729 23.71 -7.71 24.63
C ALA A 729 24.82 -6.96 23.86
N ARG A 730 25.66 -6.21 24.56
CA ARG A 730 26.63 -5.27 23.95
C ARG A 730 27.68 -5.93 23.06
N ASP A 731 27.95 -7.20 23.29
CA ASP A 731 28.85 -8.03 22.49
C ASP A 731 28.16 -8.67 21.26
N SER A 732 26.84 -8.51 21.10
CA SER A 732 26.13 -9.00 19.91
C SER A 732 26.46 -8.19 18.65
N VAL A 733 26.35 -8.84 17.49
CA VAL A 733 26.53 -8.21 16.17
C VAL A 733 25.59 -7.00 16.00
N GLN A 734 24.32 -7.13 16.40
CA GLN A 734 23.33 -6.06 16.31
C GLN A 734 23.74 -4.84 17.16
N ALA A 735 24.22 -5.04 18.38
CA ALA A 735 24.72 -3.95 19.24
C ALA A 735 25.95 -3.28 18.63
N GLN A 736 26.94 -4.06 18.20
CA GLN A 736 28.17 -3.54 17.62
C GLN A 736 27.93 -2.77 16.31
N VAL A 737 27.05 -3.26 15.42
CA VAL A 737 26.68 -2.58 14.18
C VAL A 737 25.88 -1.32 14.46
N PHE A 738 24.92 -1.35 15.38
CA PHE A 738 24.17 -0.16 15.79
C PHE A 738 25.10 0.93 16.33
N ASN A 739 25.98 0.59 17.28
CA ASN A 739 26.93 1.53 17.88
C ASN A 739 27.92 2.07 16.83
N THR A 740 28.45 1.23 15.92
CA THR A 740 29.33 1.69 14.83
C THR A 740 28.59 2.64 13.87
N THR A 741 27.31 2.38 13.63
CA THR A 741 26.48 3.15 12.69
C THR A 741 26.02 4.48 13.26
N VAL A 742 25.75 4.54 14.56
CA VAL A 742 25.27 5.74 15.24
C VAL A 742 26.44 6.54 15.85
N ASN A 743 27.29 5.89 16.65
CA ASN A 743 28.32 6.52 17.48
C ASN A 743 29.75 6.40 16.91
N ASP A 744 29.89 5.93 15.67
CA ASP A 744 31.15 5.79 14.94
C ASP A 744 32.18 4.79 15.55
N ALA A 745 31.77 3.96 16.54
CA ALA A 745 32.58 2.88 17.14
C ALA A 745 31.70 1.78 17.76
N SER A 746 32.10 0.51 17.67
CA SER A 746 31.28 -0.65 18.05
C SER A 746 31.04 -0.83 19.55
N ASP A 747 31.99 -0.42 20.39
CA ASP A 747 31.93 -0.49 21.86
C ASP A 747 31.33 0.79 22.50
N ARG A 748 31.17 1.85 21.71
CA ARG A 748 30.73 3.16 22.18
C ARG A 748 29.20 3.22 22.31
N SER A 749 28.69 3.02 23.52
CA SER A 749 27.24 3.06 23.80
C SER A 749 26.88 3.49 25.21
N ARG A 750 25.72 4.17 25.36
CA ARG A 750 25.10 4.48 26.67
C ARG A 750 24.78 3.22 27.47
N GLN A 751 24.64 3.32 28.79
CA GLN A 751 24.07 2.22 29.58
C GLN A 751 22.56 2.05 29.27
N TYR A 752 22.15 0.80 29.09
CA TYR A 752 20.78 0.33 28.82
C TYR A 752 20.60 -1.08 29.39
N GLN A 753 19.35 -1.57 29.47
CA GLN A 753 19.06 -2.94 29.90
C GLN A 753 19.34 -3.93 28.77
N GLU A 754 20.32 -4.81 28.96
CA GLU A 754 20.69 -5.85 28.00
C GLU A 754 19.79 -7.08 28.10
N THR A 755 19.36 -7.61 26.96
CA THR A 755 18.51 -8.80 26.82
C THR A 755 18.66 -9.39 25.41
N ASP A 756 17.93 -10.46 25.08
CA ASP A 756 17.86 -11.00 23.72
C ASP A 756 16.89 -10.19 22.84
N LEU A 757 16.90 -10.39 21.53
CA LEU A 757 16.12 -9.60 20.57
C LEU A 757 14.60 -9.66 20.86
N SER A 758 14.09 -10.85 21.20
CA SER A 758 12.68 -11.04 21.63
C SER A 758 12.40 -10.42 22.99
N GLY A 759 13.39 -10.38 23.88
CA GLY A 759 13.34 -9.66 25.15
C GLY A 759 13.24 -8.14 24.98
N VAL A 760 13.98 -7.53 24.04
CA VAL A 760 13.87 -6.09 23.72
C VAL A 760 12.45 -5.78 23.26
N ALA A 761 11.97 -6.54 22.29
CA ALA A 761 10.62 -6.41 21.75
C ALA A 761 9.53 -6.59 22.83
N THR A 762 9.71 -7.57 23.73
CA THR A 762 8.79 -7.80 24.85
C THR A 762 8.79 -6.62 25.82
N ALA A 763 9.96 -6.15 26.26
CA ALA A 763 10.09 -5.03 27.20
C ALA A 763 9.49 -3.74 26.64
N VAL A 764 9.79 -3.39 25.39
CA VAL A 764 9.26 -2.19 24.73
C VAL A 764 7.75 -2.30 24.49
N SER A 765 7.22 -3.49 24.18
CA SER A 765 5.76 -3.69 24.07
C SER A 765 5.03 -3.57 25.41
N GLY A 766 5.72 -3.78 26.54
CA GLY A 766 5.17 -3.70 27.90
C GLY A 766 5.25 -2.32 28.56
N ASP A 767 6.20 -1.46 28.16
CA ASP A 767 6.42 -0.14 28.75
C ASP A 767 6.24 0.99 27.71
N ARG A 768 5.24 1.85 27.94
CA ARG A 768 4.93 3.02 27.11
C ARG A 768 6.10 4.01 27.00
N LEU A 769 6.98 4.04 27.99
CA LEU A 769 8.12 4.96 28.08
C LEU A 769 9.43 4.35 27.58
N ALA A 770 9.44 3.08 27.18
CA ALA A 770 10.64 2.41 26.72
C ALA A 770 11.00 2.76 25.27
N MET A 771 12.31 2.79 25.02
CA MET A 771 12.94 2.84 23.69
C MET A 771 13.99 1.73 23.62
N GLY A 772 14.04 1.01 22.51
CA GLY A 772 15.11 0.06 22.25
C GLY A 772 15.44 -0.08 20.79
N PHE A 773 16.39 -0.94 20.45
CA PHE A 773 16.72 -1.30 19.07
C PHE A 773 16.89 -2.81 18.96
N LEU A 774 16.52 -3.37 17.81
CA LEU A 774 16.61 -4.81 17.51
C LEU A 774 16.67 -5.03 15.98
N ASP A 775 16.70 -6.28 15.53
CA ASP A 775 16.68 -6.65 14.12
C ASP A 775 15.29 -6.47 13.48
N PHE A 776 15.25 -6.12 12.20
CA PHE A 776 13.98 -5.94 11.49
C PHE A 776 13.07 -7.19 11.49
N PRO A 777 13.56 -8.44 11.28
CA PRO A 777 12.72 -9.63 11.36
C PRO A 777 12.01 -9.83 12.71
N THR A 778 12.69 -9.58 13.85
CA THR A 778 12.02 -9.61 15.16
C THR A 778 11.03 -8.46 15.33
N PHE A 779 11.32 -7.26 14.82
CA PHE A 779 10.38 -6.13 14.85
C PHE A 779 9.09 -6.46 14.09
N GLU A 780 9.21 -6.98 12.86
CA GLU A 780 8.09 -7.42 12.04
C GLU A 780 7.29 -8.55 12.71
N THR A 781 7.97 -9.53 13.31
CA THR A 781 7.34 -10.65 14.04
C THR A 781 6.45 -10.17 15.20
N PHE A 782 6.83 -9.09 15.88
CA PHE A 782 5.99 -8.48 16.92
C PHE A 782 4.89 -7.56 16.38
N GLY A 783 5.03 -7.10 15.13
CA GLY A 783 4.01 -6.35 14.39
C GLY A 783 3.46 -5.15 15.16
N SER A 784 2.13 -5.04 15.22
CA SER A 784 1.43 -3.92 15.88
C SER A 784 1.64 -3.80 17.40
N ARG A 785 2.39 -4.71 18.03
CA ARG A 785 2.82 -4.57 19.44
C ARG A 785 4.01 -3.62 19.62
N LEU A 786 4.67 -3.24 18.54
CA LEU A 786 5.76 -2.27 18.50
C LEU A 786 5.43 -1.17 17.49
N ARG A 787 6.10 -0.02 17.64
CA ARG A 787 6.15 1.02 16.62
C ARG A 787 7.61 1.39 16.36
N GLY A 788 8.01 1.37 15.10
CA GLY A 788 9.31 1.90 14.68
C GLY A 788 9.36 3.43 14.80
N LEU A 789 10.54 3.97 15.07
CA LEU A 789 10.81 5.39 14.95
C LEU A 789 11.23 5.73 13.53
N GLU A 790 10.59 6.75 12.95
CA GLU A 790 11.07 7.35 11.70
C GLU A 790 12.45 7.99 11.95
N ILE A 791 13.36 7.87 10.99
CA ILE A 791 14.71 8.44 11.05
C ILE A 791 14.83 9.50 9.96
N ASP A 792 15.29 10.68 10.33
CA ASP A 792 15.65 11.75 9.39
C ASP A 792 17.19 11.85 9.28
N ASN A 793 17.69 11.56 8.09
CA ASN A 793 19.11 11.63 7.71
C ASN A 793 19.46 12.95 6.98
N GLY A 794 18.50 13.87 6.83
CA GLY A 794 18.60 15.10 6.03
C GLY A 794 17.74 15.08 4.76
N GLU A 795 17.19 13.93 4.38
CA GLU A 795 16.28 13.76 3.23
C GLU A 795 14.81 13.56 3.66
N GLY A 796 14.53 13.62 4.96
CA GLY A 796 13.21 13.48 5.56
C GLY A 796 13.04 12.19 6.36
N CYS A 797 11.94 12.14 7.11
CA CYS A 797 11.60 11.05 8.02
C CYS A 797 11.22 9.76 7.27
N VAL A 798 12.02 8.70 7.42
CA VAL A 798 11.76 7.37 6.86
C VAL A 798 11.43 6.38 7.99
N GLU A 799 10.27 5.73 7.95
CA GLU A 799 9.90 4.67 8.91
C GLU A 799 10.60 3.33 8.58
N PRO A 800 10.85 2.45 9.57
CA PRO A 800 11.29 1.10 9.29
C PRO A 800 10.06 0.24 8.96
N ASN A 801 9.94 -0.15 7.69
CA ASN A 801 8.92 -1.06 7.20
C ASN A 801 9.56 -2.06 6.21
N ALA A 802 8.75 -2.99 5.70
CA ALA A 802 9.25 -4.07 4.85
C ALA A 802 9.93 -3.56 3.57
N VAL A 803 9.50 -2.39 3.08
CA VAL A 803 10.08 -1.73 1.92
C VAL A 803 11.40 -1.06 2.28
N THR A 804 11.41 -0.16 3.26
CA THR A 804 12.59 0.65 3.59
C THR A 804 13.75 -0.18 4.13
N ALA A 805 13.45 -1.30 4.78
CA ALA A 805 14.39 -2.36 5.16
C ALA A 805 14.91 -3.15 3.95
N GLY A 806 14.05 -3.44 2.96
CA GLY A 806 14.39 -4.19 1.75
C GLY A 806 15.05 -3.39 0.62
N THR A 807 14.92 -2.05 0.62
CA THR A 807 15.46 -1.13 -0.41
C THR A 807 16.65 -0.31 0.05
N GLY A 808 16.96 -0.27 1.35
CA GLY A 808 18.08 0.53 1.86
C GLY A 808 17.72 1.98 2.17
N PHE A 809 16.43 2.35 2.26
CA PHE A 809 16.02 3.73 2.52
C PHE A 809 16.03 4.13 4.01
N TYR A 810 16.02 3.17 4.94
CA TYR A 810 16.11 3.46 6.39
C TYR A 810 17.56 3.77 6.84
N LEU A 811 18.23 4.71 6.16
CA LEU A 811 19.63 5.05 6.40
C LEU A 811 19.84 5.86 7.69
N PRO A 812 20.98 5.67 8.39
CA PRO A 812 22.05 4.72 8.11
C PRO A 812 21.82 3.33 8.73
N LEU A 813 20.66 3.10 9.37
CA LEU A 813 20.32 1.89 10.14
C LEU A 813 19.88 0.69 9.27
N CYS A 814 19.84 0.85 7.95
CA CYS A 814 19.66 -0.20 6.96
C CYS A 814 20.84 -0.18 5.99
N LYS A 815 21.60 -1.28 5.90
CA LYS A 815 22.80 -1.38 5.05
C LYS A 815 22.83 -2.69 4.25
N PRO A 816 23.27 -2.69 2.99
CA PRO A 816 23.52 -3.92 2.25
C PRO A 816 24.74 -4.66 2.79
N VAL A 817 24.66 -5.99 2.83
CA VAL A 817 25.77 -6.88 3.18
C VAL A 817 26.08 -7.84 2.03
N PHE A 818 27.36 -8.13 1.86
CA PHE A 818 27.91 -8.76 0.67
C PHE A 818 28.72 -10.00 0.99
N VAL A 819 28.78 -10.91 0.02
CA VAL A 819 29.69 -12.04 0.00
C VAL A 819 30.49 -11.97 -1.30
N TYR A 820 31.81 -11.97 -1.17
CA TYR A 820 32.75 -11.97 -2.28
C TYR A 820 33.39 -13.34 -2.43
N ALA A 821 33.50 -13.86 -3.65
CA ALA A 821 34.17 -15.12 -3.93
C ALA A 821 35.31 -14.92 -4.93
N ARG A 822 36.37 -15.69 -4.77
CA ARG A 822 37.48 -15.77 -5.74
C ARG A 822 37.02 -16.52 -7.00
N LYS A 823 37.28 -15.96 -8.19
CA LYS A 823 36.84 -16.53 -9.48
C LYS A 823 37.55 -17.83 -9.84
N ASP A 824 38.78 -18.02 -9.35
CA ASP A 824 39.52 -19.28 -9.44
C ASP A 824 38.98 -20.31 -8.43
N ALA A 825 38.73 -19.90 -7.18
CA ALA A 825 38.09 -20.76 -6.17
C ALA A 825 36.70 -21.25 -6.61
N LEU A 826 35.92 -20.43 -7.33
CA LEU A 826 34.65 -20.85 -7.97
C LEU A 826 34.80 -21.93 -9.06
N ARG A 827 36.03 -22.32 -9.44
CA ARG A 827 36.30 -23.49 -10.30
C ARG A 827 36.53 -24.77 -9.52
N GLU A 828 36.70 -24.70 -8.20
CA GLU A 828 36.78 -25.87 -7.33
C GLU A 828 35.36 -26.39 -7.00
N PRO A 829 35.11 -27.71 -7.06
CA PRO A 829 33.77 -28.29 -6.86
C PRO A 829 33.11 -27.90 -5.54
N ALA A 830 33.89 -27.81 -4.45
CA ALA A 830 33.39 -27.54 -3.11
C ALA A 830 32.88 -26.10 -2.97
N THR A 831 33.71 -25.12 -3.35
CA THR A 831 33.36 -23.69 -3.33
C THR A 831 32.23 -23.38 -4.31
N ALA A 832 32.24 -23.98 -5.50
CA ALA A 832 31.15 -23.86 -6.47
C ALA A 832 29.81 -24.40 -5.91
N ALA A 833 29.82 -25.56 -5.25
CA ALA A 833 28.62 -26.13 -4.64
C ALA A 833 28.11 -25.27 -3.46
N TYR A 834 29.00 -24.79 -2.59
CA TYR A 834 28.64 -23.91 -1.48
C TYR A 834 28.04 -22.58 -1.97
N MET A 835 28.69 -21.90 -2.92
CA MET A 835 28.22 -20.59 -3.41
C MET A 835 26.93 -20.69 -4.22
N ARG A 836 26.71 -21.77 -4.98
CA ARG A 836 25.38 -22.03 -5.59
C ARG A 836 24.31 -22.19 -4.51
N TYR A 837 24.52 -23.10 -3.55
CA TYR A 837 23.57 -23.33 -2.47
C TYR A 837 23.24 -22.05 -1.70
N TYR A 838 24.27 -21.27 -1.34
CA TYR A 838 24.14 -20.03 -0.58
C TYR A 838 23.26 -19.02 -1.33
N LEU A 839 23.51 -18.79 -2.62
CA LEU A 839 22.78 -17.79 -3.41
C LEU A 839 21.38 -18.29 -3.83
N GLU A 840 21.21 -19.58 -4.13
CA GLU A 840 19.92 -20.21 -4.44
C GLU A 840 18.97 -20.19 -3.22
N ASN A 841 19.50 -20.36 -2.01
CA ASN A 841 18.73 -20.37 -0.76
C ASN A 841 18.84 -19.04 0.02
N GLY A 842 19.40 -17.99 -0.61
CA GLY A 842 19.78 -16.74 0.06
C GLY A 842 18.66 -16.07 0.85
N ARG A 843 17.41 -16.20 0.39
CA ARG A 843 16.23 -15.71 1.13
C ARG A 843 16.04 -16.40 2.49
N GLN A 844 16.03 -17.73 2.50
CA GLN A 844 15.81 -18.48 3.73
C GLN A 844 17.00 -18.28 4.68
N ILE A 845 18.21 -18.30 4.13
CA ILE A 845 19.46 -18.10 4.87
C ILE A 845 19.51 -16.70 5.51
N ALA A 846 19.14 -15.64 4.79
CA ALA A 846 19.08 -14.29 5.34
C ALA A 846 18.05 -14.18 6.47
N PHE A 847 16.84 -14.72 6.26
CA PHE A 847 15.77 -14.69 7.27
C PHE A 847 16.16 -15.47 8.54
N ASP A 848 16.64 -16.72 8.40
CA ASP A 848 17.09 -17.57 9.51
C ASP A 848 18.30 -16.98 10.26
N ALA A 849 19.06 -16.09 9.62
CA ALA A 849 20.19 -15.38 10.22
C ALA A 849 19.81 -14.01 10.85
N HIS A 850 18.53 -13.64 10.91
CA HIS A 850 18.04 -12.33 11.36
C HIS A 850 18.43 -11.13 10.47
N TYR A 851 18.55 -11.36 9.17
CA TYR A 851 18.74 -10.32 8.15
C TYR A 851 17.49 -10.17 7.28
N VAL A 852 17.45 -9.09 6.50
CA VAL A 852 16.39 -8.79 5.54
C VAL A 852 16.78 -9.38 4.18
N PRO A 853 16.13 -10.47 3.72
CA PRO A 853 16.31 -11.02 2.38
C PRO A 853 16.33 -9.99 1.24
N ARG A 854 17.24 -10.19 0.28
CA ARG A 854 17.21 -9.45 -0.99
C ARG A 854 16.00 -9.81 -1.85
N ASP A 855 15.74 -8.92 -2.79
CA ASP A 855 14.62 -9.02 -3.71
C ASP A 855 14.73 -10.21 -4.69
N GLY A 856 13.62 -10.54 -5.35
CA GLY A 856 13.56 -11.68 -6.27
C GLY A 856 14.39 -11.52 -7.54
N ASN A 857 14.70 -10.29 -7.96
CA ASN A 857 15.55 -10.02 -9.13
C ASN A 857 17.02 -10.14 -8.72
N THR A 858 17.47 -9.48 -7.64
CA THR A 858 18.82 -9.60 -7.07
C THR A 858 19.19 -11.05 -6.76
N ILE A 859 18.30 -11.83 -6.14
CA ILE A 859 18.53 -13.27 -5.94
C ILE A 859 18.70 -14.00 -7.28
N LYS A 860 17.82 -13.73 -8.26
CA LYS A 860 17.90 -14.38 -9.58
C LYS A 860 19.18 -13.97 -10.34
N GLU A 861 19.62 -12.73 -10.24
CA GLU A 861 20.85 -12.21 -10.84
C GLU A 861 22.08 -12.85 -10.18
N ASN A 862 22.11 -12.93 -8.85
CA ASN A 862 23.14 -13.65 -8.10
C ASN A 862 23.24 -15.13 -8.52
N VAL A 863 22.10 -15.84 -8.56
CA VAL A 863 22.01 -17.25 -9.00
C VAL A 863 22.45 -17.43 -10.45
N THR A 864 22.06 -16.52 -11.34
CA THR A 864 22.48 -16.54 -12.76
C THR A 864 23.99 -16.36 -12.87
N ARG A 865 24.53 -15.33 -12.19
CA ARG A 865 25.95 -14.95 -12.20
C ARG A 865 26.85 -16.04 -11.61
N VAL A 866 26.46 -16.68 -10.50
CA VAL A 866 27.21 -17.82 -9.96
C VAL A 866 27.08 -19.06 -10.85
N GLY A 867 25.93 -19.26 -11.51
CA GLY A 867 25.73 -20.32 -12.50
C GLY A 867 26.71 -20.21 -13.68
N GLU A 868 26.87 -19.02 -14.25
CA GLU A 868 27.83 -18.73 -15.32
C GLU A 868 29.29 -18.93 -14.85
N LEU A 869 29.64 -18.37 -13.69
CA LEU A 869 30.99 -18.45 -13.13
C LEU A 869 31.40 -19.87 -12.71
N THR A 870 30.44 -20.74 -12.41
CA THR A 870 30.66 -22.14 -12.05
C THR A 870 30.32 -23.11 -13.19
N GLN A 871 30.04 -22.62 -14.40
CA GLN A 871 29.68 -23.47 -15.54
C GLN A 871 30.84 -24.44 -15.88
N GLY A 872 30.52 -25.73 -16.05
CA GLY A 872 31.49 -26.78 -16.38
C GLY A 872 32.25 -27.36 -15.18
N VAL A 873 32.06 -26.83 -13.96
CA VAL A 873 32.63 -27.42 -12.73
C VAL A 873 31.89 -28.72 -12.40
N PRO A 874 32.59 -29.85 -12.20
CA PRO A 874 31.97 -31.13 -11.86
C PRO A 874 31.33 -31.10 -10.46
N PRO A 875 30.41 -32.04 -10.15
CA PRO A 875 29.89 -32.18 -8.78
C PRO A 875 31.03 -32.55 -7.81
N VAL A 876 30.80 -32.26 -6.52
CA VAL A 876 31.71 -32.68 -5.45
C VAL A 876 31.77 -34.22 -5.42
N ASN A 877 32.97 -34.77 -5.46
CA ASN A 877 33.17 -36.21 -5.33
C ASN A 877 32.85 -36.67 -3.90
N ALA A 878 32.16 -37.81 -3.80
CA ALA A 878 31.77 -38.44 -2.54
C ALA A 878 32.97 -38.98 -1.77
#